data_AF-A0A2D7NJT9-F1
#
_entry.id   AF-A0A2D7NJT9-F1
#
_cell.length_a   1.000
_cell.length_b   1.000
_cell.length_c   1.000
_cell.angle_alpha   90.00
_cell.angle_beta   90.00
_cell.angle_gamma   90.00
#
_symmetry.space_group_name_H-M   'P 1'
#
loop_
_entity.id
_entity.type
_entity.pdbx_description
1 polymer ?
#
loop_
_entity_poly.entity_id
_entity_poly.type
_entity_poly.pdbx_seq_one_letter_code
_entity_poly.pdbx_strand_id
1 'polypeptide(L)'
;MHRLISCLGLLLAVCLCRPVGAQVSSELLSDPFDSRDLTRLLQQYVSPSVSQWIRIEGAHQAYLSRFERLEETEFVRHRTFVAERMSGVPDAATLREFLRRLKSIRRILADEDERLLREISLILEEDQQAALQHIQNIRERERLTVAYGGRSNADQAVALWRILDQWVVNLTPSELKLVELELSDYQARVIPLLLLWQAAQDSVLIALADELAASGIQSFPPADSDPAELERTLAAIREGLQQARKQSVATADKLEQINLRLVRTLESLLPDGRGRELRMRYLDHRYPEAGIDPDPGGLLAACLILLGDPDLPEELELSVREVLAAYLPADGHHLDRMVALLEKQDEEPLASDSERRIQLGQIQELRMELSQQVRRSLVGLVEHSSDRRIARFFGPTGVEQFITNDDDPESVASSSENVQDVDLTRGGPSDFISRPISTRSIGTLRALLEAESWVDAILETLYQDYLNDWRDQIAPLVEQCKKLQSNIHRYDHVSETVRVDRDALVGAYALAQQASRLVGELDTAFFDDLLLTVSEELQPDIRRHQLQHSLDLLIRGSDPIFSPRRVAYATPNVMIQLGRLQLANEERVRVDALLQSNATELLALAARARDVRFDCERRIHELNQRMEERLSDGSATSADYGMAYRALSDELLATYGTTSVDWTQAYGSFAQALSERLDVGNREAFLRDWLQASHPAVFRQAVDARPALVTSLEFEDLSAEQIETITGVLVDYERTFTDLSRELVEIDLRLGAFGAHTSEEEYDQWRVLQQQFKSAVFNRDQASMSVLRRLYLYLTPEQRARIPALRGFALD
;
A
#
# COMPACT_ATOMS: atom_id res chain seq x y z
N MET A 1 29.27 -17.82 -3.09
CA MET A 1 30.16 -17.36 -2.00
C MET A 1 30.59 -15.90 -2.19
N HIS A 2 31.26 -15.50 -3.29
CA HIS A 2 31.63 -14.10 -3.58
C HIS A 2 30.49 -13.07 -3.40
N ARG A 3 29.25 -13.41 -3.77
CA ARG A 3 28.08 -12.50 -3.66
C ARG A 3 27.44 -12.43 -2.28
N LEU A 4 27.73 -13.36 -1.37
CA LEU A 4 27.19 -13.40 0.00
C LEU A 4 27.95 -12.43 0.91
N ILE A 5 29.24 -12.23 0.60
CA ILE A 5 30.16 -11.23 1.18
C ILE A 5 29.76 -9.84 0.72
N SER A 6 29.51 -9.67 -0.59
CA SER A 6 28.92 -8.45 -1.14
C SER A 6 27.58 -8.18 -0.49
N CYS A 7 26.65 -9.14 -0.35
CA CYS A 7 25.35 -8.88 0.31
C CYS A 7 25.44 -8.51 1.80
N LEU A 8 26.46 -8.97 2.54
CA LEU A 8 26.58 -8.69 3.99
C LEU A 8 27.42 -7.43 4.29
N GLY A 9 28.46 -7.19 3.50
CA GLY A 9 29.18 -5.92 3.43
C GLY A 9 28.30 -4.79 2.87
N LEU A 10 27.42 -5.11 1.92
CA LEU A 10 26.36 -4.24 1.41
C LEU A 10 25.20 -4.17 2.41
N LEU A 11 24.95 -5.13 3.30
CA LEU A 11 23.98 -4.97 4.40
C LEU A 11 24.49 -4.00 5.47
N LEU A 12 25.79 -4.08 5.83
CA LEU A 12 26.41 -3.12 6.75
C LEU A 12 26.60 -1.75 6.09
N ALA A 13 27.01 -1.69 4.82
CA ALA A 13 27.11 -0.44 4.05
C ALA A 13 25.73 0.15 3.69
N VAL A 14 24.71 -0.67 3.43
CA VAL A 14 23.30 -0.22 3.27
C VAL A 14 22.70 0.16 4.62
N CYS A 15 23.12 -0.41 5.75
CA CYS A 15 22.65 0.04 7.07
C CYS A 15 23.38 1.30 7.58
N LEU A 16 24.63 1.54 7.17
CA LEU A 16 25.49 2.62 7.69
C LEU A 16 25.74 3.78 6.72
N CYS A 17 25.54 3.57 5.42
CA CYS A 17 25.97 4.49 4.35
C CYS A 17 24.81 4.89 3.45
N ARG A 18 23.60 5.06 4.01
CA ARG A 18 22.48 5.62 3.25
C ARG A 18 22.65 7.13 3.14
N PRO A 19 22.68 7.71 1.94
CA PRO A 19 22.59 9.15 1.80
C PRO A 19 21.23 9.64 2.32
N VAL A 20 21.28 10.59 3.26
CA VAL A 20 20.14 11.36 3.78
C VAL A 20 19.48 12.13 2.65
N GLY A 21 18.31 11.72 2.20
CA GLY A 21 17.53 12.55 1.29
C GLY A 21 16.15 11.98 1.08
N ALA A 22 15.14 12.69 1.56
CA ALA A 22 13.89 13.04 0.90
C ALA A 22 13.12 13.71 2.04
N GLN A 23 13.36 15.00 2.24
CA GLN A 23 12.89 15.75 3.39
C GLN A 23 13.14 15.09 4.74
N VAL A 24 14.29 14.40 4.84
CA VAL A 24 14.79 13.67 6.00
C VAL A 24 14.45 12.16 6.05
N SER A 25 14.01 11.54 4.95
CA SER A 25 13.97 10.07 4.85
C SER A 25 15.36 9.41 4.60
N SER A 26 16.30 9.58 5.54
CA SER A 26 17.08 8.41 5.96
C SER A 26 16.25 7.73 7.05
N GLU A 27 16.27 6.40 7.17
CA GLU A 27 15.71 5.69 8.35
C GLU A 27 16.24 6.22 9.71
N LEU A 28 17.19 7.17 9.69
CA LEU A 28 17.96 7.72 10.80
C LEU A 28 17.56 9.16 11.21
N LEU A 29 16.57 9.78 10.58
CA LEU A 29 16.10 11.12 10.90
C LEU A 29 14.57 11.24 10.66
N SER A 30 13.91 12.27 11.24
CA SER A 30 12.46 12.49 11.12
C SER A 30 12.07 13.49 10.03
N ASP A 31 11.02 13.18 9.26
CA ASP A 31 10.39 14.09 8.29
C ASP A 31 9.83 15.36 8.96
N PRO A 32 9.68 16.51 8.28
CA PRO A 32 9.16 17.75 8.89
C PRO A 32 7.71 17.61 9.38
N PHE A 33 7.22 18.57 10.16
CA PHE A 33 5.78 18.71 10.41
C PHE A 33 5.09 18.98 9.07
N ASP A 34 4.41 17.97 8.55
CA ASP A 34 3.60 18.14 7.35
C ASP A 34 2.32 18.93 7.67
N SER A 35 1.72 19.55 6.65
CA SER A 35 0.48 20.31 6.85
C SER A 35 -0.67 19.45 7.40
N ARG A 36 -0.81 18.21 6.95
CA ARG A 36 -1.92 17.34 7.36
C ARG A 36 -1.82 17.01 8.84
N ASP A 37 -0.66 16.58 9.31
CA ASP A 37 -0.39 16.23 10.69
C ASP A 37 -0.45 17.45 11.60
N LEU A 38 0.14 18.58 11.21
CA LEU A 38 0.01 19.80 12.00
C LEU A 38 -1.45 20.25 12.11
N THR A 39 -2.22 20.17 11.01
CA THR A 39 -3.65 20.50 11.01
C THR A 39 -4.44 19.60 11.95
N ARG A 40 -4.28 18.28 11.79
CA ARG A 40 -4.94 17.27 12.61
C ARG A 40 -4.65 17.48 14.09
N LEU A 41 -3.38 17.66 14.46
CA LEU A 41 -2.96 17.83 15.85
C LEU A 41 -3.50 19.11 16.46
N LEU A 42 -3.42 20.23 15.74
CA LEU A 42 -3.95 21.50 16.23
C LEU A 42 -5.47 21.47 16.36
N GLN A 43 -6.20 20.86 15.41
CA GLN A 43 -7.66 20.71 15.54
C GLN A 43 -8.04 19.88 16.75
N GLN A 44 -7.41 18.72 16.89
CA GLN A 44 -7.72 17.75 17.95
C GLN A 44 -7.45 18.29 19.36
N TYR A 45 -6.38 19.08 19.54
CA TYR A 45 -5.93 19.46 20.88
C TYR A 45 -6.06 20.95 21.20
N VAL A 46 -6.00 21.83 20.19
CA VAL A 46 -5.98 23.30 20.39
C VAL A 46 -7.28 23.96 19.92
N SER A 47 -7.85 23.45 18.82
CA SER A 47 -9.01 24.02 18.13
C SER A 47 -8.86 25.54 17.83
N PRO A 48 -7.85 25.96 17.05
CA PRO A 48 -7.60 27.39 16.80
C PRO A 48 -8.75 28.05 16.03
N SER A 49 -9.04 29.32 16.33
CA SER A 49 -9.99 30.13 15.55
C SER A 49 -9.50 30.40 14.13
N VAL A 50 -10.41 30.83 13.25
CA VAL A 50 -10.11 31.18 11.85
C VAL A 50 -8.97 32.20 11.72
N SER A 51 -8.95 33.24 12.57
CA SER A 51 -7.91 34.28 12.54
C SER A 51 -6.56 33.77 13.04
N GLN A 52 -6.56 32.86 14.01
CA GLN A 52 -5.35 32.18 14.49
C GLN A 52 -4.80 31.24 13.40
N TRP A 53 -5.66 30.50 12.72
CA TRP A 53 -5.28 29.62 11.61
C TRP A 53 -4.54 30.34 10.49
N ILE A 54 -5.00 31.52 10.07
CA ILE A 54 -4.32 32.34 9.04
C ILE A 54 -2.89 32.66 9.46
N ARG A 55 -2.67 32.98 10.73
CA ARG A 55 -1.33 33.31 11.25
C ARG A 55 -0.47 32.05 11.40
N ILE A 56 -1.07 30.93 11.80
CA ILE A 56 -0.39 29.62 11.95
C ILE A 56 0.10 29.14 10.58
N GLU A 57 -0.71 29.30 9.53
CA GLU A 57 -0.31 28.97 8.15
C GLU A 57 0.96 29.73 7.73
N GLY A 58 1.03 31.02 8.02
CA GLY A 58 2.22 31.82 7.73
C GLY A 58 3.46 31.33 8.48
N ALA A 59 3.31 30.92 9.75
CA ALA A 59 4.40 30.33 10.53
C ALA A 59 4.84 28.97 9.97
N HIS A 60 3.87 28.14 9.56
CA HIS A 60 4.14 26.81 9.00
C HIS A 60 4.82 26.87 7.62
N GLN A 61 4.38 27.77 6.74
CA GLN A 61 5.07 28.01 5.46
C GLN A 61 6.50 28.49 5.67
N ALA A 62 6.72 29.40 6.63
CA ALA A 62 8.07 29.85 6.98
C ALA A 62 8.93 28.72 7.56
N TYR A 63 8.33 27.76 8.28
CA TYR A 63 8.99 26.55 8.75
C TYR A 63 9.39 25.62 7.59
N LEU A 64 8.48 25.34 6.65
CA LEU A 64 8.77 24.51 5.48
C LEU A 64 9.89 25.13 4.61
N SER A 65 9.85 26.46 4.39
CA SER A 65 10.93 27.17 3.68
C SER A 65 12.28 27.10 4.38
N ARG A 66 12.31 27.04 5.73
CA ARG A 66 13.56 26.83 6.48
C ARG A 66 14.07 25.40 6.31
N PHE A 67 13.14 24.45 6.29
CA PHE A 67 13.45 23.04 6.08
C PHE A 67 14.03 22.77 4.70
N GLU A 68 13.43 23.32 3.64
CA GLU A 68 13.96 23.27 2.26
C GLU A 68 15.43 23.75 2.20
N ARG A 69 15.75 24.86 2.89
CA ARG A 69 17.15 25.33 2.95
C ARG A 69 18.07 24.36 3.67
N LEU A 70 17.62 23.66 4.70
CA LEU A 70 18.41 22.63 5.38
C LEU A 70 18.70 21.45 4.42
N GLU A 71 17.74 21.11 3.56
CA GLU A 71 17.93 20.10 2.53
C GLU A 71 19.00 20.48 1.52
N GLU A 72 19.00 21.73 1.08
CA GLU A 72 19.96 22.28 0.12
C GLU A 72 21.37 22.48 0.72
N THR A 73 21.50 22.51 2.06
CA THR A 73 22.75 22.85 2.74
C THR A 73 23.27 21.72 3.63
N GLU A 74 22.81 21.62 4.86
CA GLU A 74 23.33 20.71 5.87
C GLU A 74 23.12 19.24 5.48
N PHE A 75 22.00 18.90 4.83
CA PHE A 75 21.76 17.52 4.40
C PHE A 75 22.61 17.16 3.17
N VAL A 76 22.85 18.09 2.25
CA VAL A 76 23.85 17.90 1.18
C VAL A 76 25.23 17.61 1.79
N ARG A 77 25.68 18.43 2.75
CA ARG A 77 27.00 18.25 3.40
C ARG A 77 27.13 16.90 4.10
N HIS A 78 26.07 16.47 4.78
CA HIS A 78 26.03 15.17 5.42
C HIS A 78 26.06 14.03 4.40
N ARG A 79 25.29 14.13 3.31
CA ARG A 79 25.33 13.16 2.20
C ARG A 79 26.72 13.06 1.59
N THR A 80 27.35 14.20 1.29
CA THR A 80 28.70 14.23 0.74
C THR A 80 29.68 13.55 1.69
N PHE A 81 29.60 13.83 2.99
CA PHE A 81 30.41 13.14 4.00
C PHE A 81 30.17 11.62 4.00
N VAL A 82 28.91 11.17 3.97
CA VAL A 82 28.58 9.74 3.93
C VAL A 82 29.14 9.11 2.66
N ALA A 83 28.92 9.71 1.49
CA ALA A 83 29.41 9.20 0.21
C ALA A 83 30.95 9.11 0.16
N GLU A 84 31.65 10.13 0.67
CA GLU A 84 33.12 10.20 0.62
C GLU A 84 33.83 9.35 1.68
N ARG A 85 33.24 9.24 2.89
CA ARG A 85 33.94 8.70 4.07
C ARG A 85 33.35 7.40 4.60
N MET A 86 32.12 7.09 4.25
CA MET A 86 31.46 5.85 4.66
C MET A 86 31.44 4.80 3.55
N SER A 87 32.00 5.07 2.36
CA SER A 87 32.19 4.05 1.32
C SER A 87 33.09 2.91 1.83
N GLY A 88 32.51 1.72 2.04
CA GLY A 88 33.20 0.56 2.61
C GLY A 88 32.95 0.40 4.10
N VAL A 89 33.94 -0.07 4.85
CA VAL A 89 33.80 -0.37 6.29
C VAL A 89 34.53 0.72 7.08
N PRO A 90 33.78 1.65 7.69
CA PRO A 90 34.36 2.82 8.32
C PRO A 90 35.09 2.45 9.62
N ASP A 91 36.19 3.15 9.91
CA ASP A 91 36.86 3.02 11.19
C ASP A 91 36.04 3.67 12.34
N ALA A 92 36.40 3.33 13.58
CA ALA A 92 35.68 3.84 14.75
C ALA A 92 35.75 5.37 14.88
N ALA A 93 36.76 6.03 14.31
CA ALA A 93 36.86 7.50 14.34
C ALA A 93 35.84 8.14 13.37
N THR A 94 35.70 7.55 12.18
CA THR A 94 34.75 7.93 11.14
C THR A 94 33.32 7.70 11.60
N LEU A 95 33.04 6.58 12.28
CA LEU A 95 31.73 6.32 12.88
C LEU A 95 31.37 7.31 14.01
N ARG A 96 32.35 7.69 14.84
CA ARG A 96 32.14 8.74 15.87
C ARG A 96 31.88 10.11 15.24
N GLU A 97 32.58 10.45 14.15
CA GLU A 97 32.32 11.67 13.37
C GLU A 97 30.93 11.64 12.74
N PHE A 98 30.55 10.53 12.11
CA PHE A 98 29.22 10.31 11.54
C PHE A 98 28.12 10.53 12.58
N LEU A 99 28.21 9.88 13.74
CA LEU A 99 27.23 10.02 14.83
C LEU A 99 27.19 11.45 15.38
N ARG A 100 28.33 12.15 15.46
CA ARG A 100 28.35 13.55 15.89
C ARG A 100 27.61 14.45 14.90
N ARG A 101 27.83 14.26 13.60
CA ARG A 101 27.12 15.00 12.54
C ARG A 101 25.63 14.69 12.55
N LEU A 102 25.26 13.42 12.69
CA LEU A 102 23.86 13.00 12.76
C LEU A 102 23.15 13.59 13.98
N LYS A 103 23.79 13.58 15.17
CA LYS A 103 23.28 14.26 16.37
C LYS A 103 23.12 15.76 16.16
N SER A 104 24.05 16.40 15.45
CA SER A 104 23.94 17.82 15.10
C SER A 104 22.71 18.09 14.23
N ILE A 105 22.44 17.24 13.22
CA ILE A 105 21.27 17.38 12.35
C ILE A 105 19.98 17.15 13.13
N ARG A 106 19.90 16.07 13.93
CA ARG A 106 18.73 15.80 14.79
C ARG A 106 18.42 16.99 15.71
N ARG A 107 19.46 17.63 16.25
CA ARG A 107 19.31 18.84 17.08
C ARG A 107 18.76 20.03 16.29
N ILE A 108 19.30 20.30 15.09
CA ILE A 108 18.81 21.39 14.23
C ILE A 108 17.31 21.18 13.92
N LEU A 109 16.92 19.95 13.61
CA LEU A 109 15.53 19.59 13.36
C LEU A 109 14.64 19.81 14.59
N ALA A 110 15.11 19.39 15.77
CA ALA A 110 14.39 19.62 17.02
C ALA A 110 14.23 21.11 17.33
N ASP A 111 15.27 21.92 17.08
CA ASP A 111 15.27 23.36 17.29
C ASP A 111 14.28 24.07 16.34
N GLU A 112 14.16 23.63 15.08
CA GLU A 112 13.19 24.17 14.10
C GLU A 112 11.74 23.80 14.44
N ASP A 113 11.49 22.58 14.91
CA ASP A 113 10.16 22.18 15.39
C ASP A 113 9.76 22.97 16.65
N GLU A 114 10.69 23.14 17.61
CA GLU A 114 10.45 23.97 18.80
C GLU A 114 10.21 25.44 18.42
N ARG A 115 10.93 25.93 17.41
CA ARG A 115 10.69 27.26 16.86
C ARG A 115 9.28 27.39 16.26
N LEU A 116 8.84 26.44 15.44
CA LEU A 116 7.48 26.44 14.89
C LEU A 116 6.43 26.48 16.01
N LEU A 117 6.54 25.59 17.01
CA LEU A 117 5.57 25.53 18.11
C LEU A 117 5.58 26.80 18.98
N ARG A 118 6.75 27.46 19.14
CA ARG A 118 6.82 28.79 19.77
C ARG A 118 6.19 29.89 18.93
N GLU A 119 6.40 29.88 17.61
CA GLU A 119 5.73 30.83 16.70
C GLU A 119 4.20 30.66 16.75
N ILE A 120 3.71 29.41 16.88
CA ILE A 120 2.30 29.09 17.08
C ILE A 120 1.82 29.53 18.48
N SER A 121 2.59 29.32 19.54
CA SER A 121 2.18 29.70 20.91
C SER A 121 1.94 31.21 21.03
N LEU A 122 2.68 32.04 20.28
CA LEU A 122 2.50 33.50 20.20
C LEU A 122 1.20 33.94 19.48
N ILE A 123 0.53 33.00 18.82
CA ILE A 123 -0.74 33.23 18.11
C ILE A 123 -1.93 32.82 18.98
N LEU A 124 -1.74 31.81 19.85
CA LEU A 124 -2.78 31.19 20.66
C LEU A 124 -3.06 31.92 21.97
N GLU A 125 -4.26 31.70 22.50
CA GLU A 125 -4.67 32.18 23.83
C GLU A 125 -4.02 31.34 24.95
N GLU A 126 -4.02 31.86 26.19
CA GLU A 126 -3.27 31.27 27.30
C GLU A 126 -3.75 29.87 27.70
N ASP A 127 -5.05 29.60 27.59
CA ASP A 127 -5.68 28.30 27.82
C ASP A 127 -5.32 27.28 26.71
N GLN A 128 -5.22 27.74 25.46
CA GLN A 128 -4.83 26.93 24.30
C GLN A 128 -3.34 26.55 24.29
N GLN A 129 -2.48 27.34 24.95
CA GLN A 129 -1.03 27.08 24.98
C GLN A 129 -0.67 25.79 25.71
N ALA A 130 -1.43 25.38 26.73
CA ALA A 130 -1.17 24.14 27.46
C ALA A 130 -1.25 22.89 26.55
N ALA A 131 -2.15 22.90 25.57
CA ALA A 131 -2.31 21.82 24.62
C ALA A 131 -1.13 21.67 23.64
N LEU A 132 -0.36 22.74 23.39
CA LEU A 132 0.84 22.66 22.54
C LEU A 132 1.92 21.76 23.15
N GLN A 133 1.98 21.65 24.47
CA GLN A 133 2.93 20.75 25.12
C GLN A 133 2.66 19.28 24.75
N HIS A 134 1.39 18.91 24.58
CA HIS A 134 1.01 17.58 24.12
C HIS A 134 1.45 17.32 22.68
N ILE A 135 1.26 18.30 21.79
CA ILE A 135 1.74 18.25 20.40
C ILE A 135 3.27 18.12 20.34
N GLN A 136 3.98 18.88 21.17
CA GLN A 136 5.44 18.78 21.30
C GLN A 136 5.87 17.37 21.73
N ASN A 137 5.16 16.78 22.69
CA ASN A 137 5.45 15.44 23.18
C ASN A 137 5.18 14.36 22.12
N ILE A 138 4.10 14.49 21.34
CA ILE A 138 3.82 13.60 20.19
C ILE A 138 5.01 13.63 19.22
N ARG A 139 5.42 14.84 18.84
CA ARG A 139 6.51 15.03 17.89
C ARG A 139 7.84 14.50 18.39
N GLU A 140 8.16 14.73 19.66
CA GLU A 140 9.39 14.21 20.25
C GLU A 140 9.43 12.68 20.22
N ARG A 141 8.30 12.00 20.47
CA ARG A 141 8.24 10.53 20.36
C ARG A 141 8.56 10.05 18.95
N GLU A 142 8.02 10.70 17.91
CA GLU A 142 8.30 10.35 16.51
C GLU A 142 9.79 10.50 16.17
N ARG A 143 10.44 11.58 16.62
CA ARG A 143 11.87 11.79 16.42
C ARG A 143 12.75 10.73 17.07
N LEU A 144 12.33 10.25 18.25
CA LEU A 144 13.13 9.33 19.05
C LEU A 144 12.97 7.86 18.63
N THR A 145 11.97 7.50 17.81
CA THR A 145 11.74 6.10 17.34
C THR A 145 12.61 5.61 16.19
N VAL A 146 13.49 6.47 15.72
CA VAL A 146 14.35 6.23 14.59
C VAL A 146 15.49 5.24 14.96
N ALA A 147 15.56 4.07 14.32
CA ALA A 147 16.48 2.95 14.65
C ALA A 147 17.60 2.71 13.61
N TYR A 148 18.71 2.08 14.00
CA TYR A 148 19.74 1.61 13.05
C TYR A 148 19.55 0.13 12.69
N GLY A 149 19.43 -0.18 11.39
CA GLY A 149 19.41 -1.55 10.88
C GLY A 149 18.01 -2.20 10.90
N GLY A 150 17.76 -3.04 9.88
CA GLY A 150 16.41 -3.45 9.49
C GLY A 150 15.69 -4.48 10.37
N ARG A 151 14.35 -4.34 10.37
CA ARG A 151 13.25 -5.32 10.45
C ARG A 151 13.19 -6.40 11.53
N SER A 152 14.19 -6.62 12.40
CA SER A 152 13.96 -7.50 13.54
C SER A 152 13.10 -6.80 14.58
N ASN A 153 11.88 -7.33 14.74
CA ASN A 153 10.88 -6.98 15.74
C ASN A 153 11.41 -6.84 17.17
N ALA A 154 12.53 -7.48 17.52
CA ALA A 154 13.18 -7.39 18.83
C ALA A 154 13.96 -6.08 19.07
N ASP A 155 14.40 -5.39 18.01
CA ASP A 155 15.24 -4.18 18.12
C ASP A 155 14.44 -2.87 18.01
N GLN A 156 13.15 -2.95 17.68
CA GLN A 156 12.29 -1.79 17.44
C GLN A 156 11.48 -1.40 18.69
N ALA A 157 11.47 -0.10 19.00
CA ALA A 157 10.50 0.45 19.93
C ALA A 157 9.13 0.49 19.25
N VAL A 158 8.19 -0.33 19.73
CA VAL A 158 6.82 -0.34 19.22
C VAL A 158 6.13 0.97 19.57
N ALA A 159 5.66 1.68 18.54
CA ALA A 159 5.06 3.00 18.67
C ALA A 159 3.60 2.95 19.15
N LEU A 160 3.34 2.35 20.33
CA LEU A 160 1.99 2.18 20.89
C LEU A 160 1.23 3.53 20.97
N TRP A 161 1.90 4.66 21.22
CA TRP A 161 1.23 5.96 21.22
C TRP A 161 0.54 6.30 19.90
N ARG A 162 1.04 5.84 18.74
CA ARG A 162 0.36 6.07 17.46
C ARG A 162 -0.98 5.35 17.39
N ILE A 163 -1.03 4.15 17.97
CA ILE A 163 -2.26 3.36 18.08
C ILE A 163 -3.20 4.02 19.09
N LEU A 164 -2.68 4.49 20.23
CA LEU A 164 -3.45 5.20 21.25
C LEU A 164 -4.05 6.51 20.72
N ASP A 165 -3.27 7.33 20.00
CA ASP A 165 -3.72 8.64 19.49
C ASP A 165 -4.93 8.49 18.54
N GLN A 166 -5.00 7.40 17.77
CA GLN A 166 -6.15 7.06 16.93
C GLN A 166 -7.30 6.44 17.72
N TRP A 167 -6.99 5.56 18.66
CA TRP A 167 -7.99 4.83 19.44
C TRP A 167 -8.74 5.73 20.44
N VAL A 168 -8.04 6.68 21.07
CA VAL A 168 -8.62 7.63 22.05
C VAL A 168 -9.73 8.48 21.43
N VAL A 169 -9.65 8.81 20.14
CA VAL A 169 -10.67 9.61 19.42
C VAL A 169 -12.05 8.92 19.42
N ASN A 170 -12.08 7.59 19.51
CA ASN A 170 -13.31 6.80 19.47
C ASN A 170 -13.94 6.58 20.86
N LEU A 171 -13.31 7.10 21.92
CA LEU A 171 -13.81 6.97 23.29
C LEU A 171 -14.81 8.09 23.62
N THR A 172 -15.87 7.72 24.35
CA THR A 172 -16.78 8.71 24.93
C THR A 172 -16.08 9.52 26.04
N PRO A 173 -16.56 10.73 26.38
CA PRO A 173 -15.97 11.53 27.47
C PRO A 173 -15.89 10.78 28.82
N SER A 174 -16.87 9.92 29.11
CA SER A 174 -16.89 9.08 30.31
C SER A 174 -15.80 8.00 30.29
N GLU A 175 -15.57 7.36 29.15
CA GLU A 175 -14.54 6.34 28.98
C GLU A 175 -13.14 6.95 28.99
N LEU A 176 -12.97 8.09 28.32
CA LEU A 176 -11.71 8.85 28.31
C LEU A 176 -11.26 9.16 29.74
N LYS A 177 -12.20 9.58 30.60
CA LYS A 177 -11.93 9.86 32.01
C LYS A 177 -11.48 8.64 32.82
N LEU A 178 -11.89 7.43 32.43
CA LEU A 178 -11.43 6.19 33.09
C LEU A 178 -9.97 5.87 32.78
N VAL A 179 -9.47 6.28 31.61
CA VAL A 179 -8.13 5.94 31.11
C VAL A 179 -7.12 7.08 31.20
N GLU A 180 -7.58 8.31 31.43
CA GLU A 180 -6.78 9.54 31.40
C GLU A 180 -5.54 9.48 32.31
N LEU A 181 -5.68 8.96 33.54
CA LEU A 181 -4.58 8.84 34.48
C LEU A 181 -3.48 7.91 33.95
N GLU A 182 -3.86 6.73 33.43
CA GLU A 182 -2.93 5.74 32.89
C GLU A 182 -2.24 6.23 31.62
N LEU A 183 -2.98 6.95 30.76
CA LEU A 183 -2.42 7.57 29.56
C LEU A 183 -1.40 8.68 29.91
N SER A 184 -1.71 9.52 30.89
CA SER A 184 -0.79 10.56 31.38
C SER A 184 0.48 9.93 31.98
N ASP A 185 0.33 8.91 32.83
CA ASP A 185 1.45 8.18 33.44
C ASP A 185 2.33 7.50 32.39
N TYR A 186 1.72 6.93 31.35
CA TYR A 186 2.43 6.36 30.21
C TYR A 186 3.23 7.43 29.46
N GLN A 187 2.58 8.53 29.07
CA GLN A 187 3.21 9.61 28.31
C GLN A 187 4.42 10.21 29.04
N ALA A 188 4.34 10.36 30.36
CA ALA A 188 5.44 10.85 31.18
C ALA A 188 6.67 9.91 31.20
N ARG A 189 6.47 8.59 31.00
CA ARG A 189 7.53 7.58 31.04
C ARG A 189 8.17 7.27 29.69
N VAL A 190 7.42 7.43 28.60
CA VAL A 190 7.85 7.01 27.26
C VAL A 190 9.02 7.83 26.73
N ILE A 191 8.95 9.17 26.77
CA ILE A 191 10.02 10.02 26.23
C ILE A 191 11.38 9.76 26.91
N PRO A 192 11.49 9.72 28.26
CA PRO A 192 12.74 9.37 28.93
C PRO A 192 13.31 8.01 28.51
N LEU A 193 12.47 7.01 28.27
CA LEU A 193 12.92 5.68 27.83
C LEU A 193 13.33 5.66 26.35
N LEU A 194 12.62 6.39 25.50
CA LEU A 194 13.01 6.57 24.10
C LEU A 194 14.36 7.28 23.97
N LEU A 195 14.65 8.27 24.83
CA LEU A 195 15.98 8.91 24.90
C LEU A 195 17.08 7.90 25.28
N LEU A 196 16.81 7.04 26.27
CA LEU A 196 17.74 5.97 26.65
C LEU A 196 17.94 4.97 25.51
N TRP A 197 16.86 4.61 24.82
CA TRP A 197 16.89 3.68 23.70
C TRP A 197 17.66 4.26 22.51
N GLN A 198 17.42 5.52 22.14
CA GLN A 198 18.17 6.20 21.08
C GLN A 198 19.66 6.32 21.42
N ALA A 199 20.01 6.61 22.68
CA ALA A 199 21.40 6.64 23.12
C ALA A 199 22.06 5.25 23.05
N ALA A 200 21.31 4.19 23.37
CA ALA A 200 21.78 2.81 23.23
C ALA A 200 21.97 2.44 21.75
N GLN A 201 21.03 2.80 20.88
CA GLN A 201 21.08 2.64 19.42
C GLN A 201 22.31 3.32 18.82
N ASP A 202 22.56 4.58 19.16
CA ASP A 202 23.77 5.31 18.72
C ASP A 202 25.07 4.61 19.18
N SER A 203 25.03 3.93 20.32
CA SER A 203 26.19 3.21 20.88
C SER A 203 26.45 1.87 20.20
N VAL A 204 25.45 1.26 19.56
CA VAL A 204 25.60 -0.02 18.84
C VAL A 204 26.68 0.09 17.75
N LEU A 205 26.69 1.19 17.00
CA LEU A 205 27.63 1.37 15.89
C LEU A 205 29.08 1.55 16.37
N ILE A 206 29.28 2.22 17.51
CA ILE A 206 30.60 2.38 18.12
C ILE A 206 31.06 1.05 18.71
N ALA A 207 30.19 0.37 19.46
CA ALA A 207 30.49 -0.92 20.07
C ALA A 207 30.83 -1.97 19.01
N LEU A 208 30.09 -2.03 17.90
CA LEU A 208 30.42 -2.91 16.79
C LEU A 208 31.82 -2.62 16.23
N ALA A 209 32.15 -1.34 16.01
CA ALA A 209 33.47 -0.97 15.48
C ALA A 209 34.62 -1.32 16.43
N ASP A 210 34.41 -1.11 17.73
CA ASP A 210 35.39 -1.45 18.76
C ASP A 210 35.55 -2.99 18.89
N GLU A 211 34.46 -3.77 18.78
CA GLU A 211 34.50 -5.26 18.79
C GLU A 211 35.19 -5.85 17.54
N LEU A 212 34.94 -5.26 16.36
CA LEU A 212 35.64 -5.66 15.13
C LEU A 212 37.14 -5.34 15.20
N ALA A 213 37.50 -4.18 15.74
CA ALA A 213 38.89 -3.80 15.97
C ALA A 213 39.57 -4.72 17.00
N ALA A 214 38.88 -5.08 18.09
CA ALA A 214 39.38 -6.03 19.09
C ALA A 214 39.61 -7.44 18.52
N SER A 215 38.80 -7.84 17.53
CA SER A 215 38.93 -9.10 16.78
C SER A 215 40.02 -9.06 15.70
N GLY A 216 40.78 -7.96 15.59
CA GLY A 216 41.85 -7.79 14.59
C GLY A 216 41.34 -7.51 13.18
N ILE A 217 40.04 -7.25 13.01
CA ILE A 217 39.40 -6.99 11.72
C ILE A 217 39.39 -5.48 11.48
N GLN A 218 40.35 -4.99 10.69
CA GLN A 218 40.46 -3.58 10.33
C GLN A 218 39.76 -3.25 8.99
N SER A 219 39.45 -4.27 8.20
CA SER A 219 38.73 -4.16 6.93
C SER A 219 38.07 -5.50 6.61
N PHE A 220 37.01 -5.49 5.81
CA PHE A 220 36.42 -6.75 5.36
C PHE A 220 37.36 -7.43 4.37
N PRO A 221 37.55 -8.76 4.46
CA PRO A 221 38.32 -9.49 3.48
C PRO A 221 37.73 -9.25 2.09
N PRO A 222 38.55 -9.02 1.04
CA PRO A 222 38.04 -8.98 -0.33
C PRO A 222 37.27 -10.27 -0.66
N ALA A 223 36.37 -10.19 -1.64
CA ALA A 223 35.49 -11.32 -1.95
C ALA A 223 36.25 -12.62 -2.29
N ASP A 224 37.52 -12.51 -2.68
CA ASP A 224 38.43 -13.60 -3.06
C ASP A 224 39.28 -14.17 -1.92
N SER A 225 39.01 -13.76 -0.67
CA SER A 225 39.68 -14.29 0.52
C SER A 225 39.32 -15.75 0.82
N ASP A 226 40.17 -16.41 1.60
CA ASP A 226 39.99 -17.79 2.06
C ASP A 226 38.62 -17.95 2.76
N PRO A 227 37.79 -18.95 2.39
CA PRO A 227 36.53 -19.26 3.07
C PRO A 227 36.62 -19.32 4.60
N ALA A 228 37.74 -19.80 5.15
CA ALA A 228 37.95 -19.89 6.60
C ALA A 228 38.24 -18.53 7.26
N GLU A 229 38.88 -17.61 6.54
CA GLU A 229 39.09 -16.23 6.99
C GLU A 229 37.76 -15.46 6.97
N LEU A 230 36.99 -15.66 5.91
CA LEU A 230 35.66 -15.08 5.76
C LEU A 230 34.69 -15.55 6.85
N GLU A 231 34.64 -16.86 7.14
CA GLU A 231 33.80 -17.41 8.18
C GLU A 231 34.16 -16.87 9.56
N ARG A 232 35.47 -16.70 9.84
CA ARG A 232 35.95 -16.02 11.06
C ARG A 232 35.50 -14.56 11.13
N THR A 233 35.62 -13.80 10.05
CA THR A 233 35.15 -12.41 10.00
C THR A 233 33.64 -12.32 10.23
N LEU A 234 32.86 -13.19 9.59
CA LEU A 234 31.40 -13.23 9.74
C LEU A 234 30.98 -13.63 11.16
N ALA A 235 31.68 -14.58 11.79
CA ALA A 235 31.45 -14.95 13.18
C ALA A 235 31.72 -13.77 14.13
N ALA A 236 32.85 -13.08 13.95
CA ALA A 236 33.22 -11.91 14.76
C ALA A 236 32.23 -10.73 14.57
N ILE A 237 31.70 -10.53 13.36
CA ILE A 237 30.65 -9.52 13.11
C ILE A 237 29.35 -9.89 13.83
N ARG A 238 28.92 -11.16 13.77
CA ARG A 238 27.70 -11.61 14.46
C ARG A 238 27.84 -11.47 15.98
N GLU A 239 28.98 -11.90 16.52
CA GLU A 239 29.27 -11.81 17.96
C GLU A 239 29.38 -10.35 18.41
N GLY A 240 30.09 -9.51 17.65
CA GLY A 240 30.19 -8.07 17.88
C GLY A 240 28.84 -7.35 17.80
N LEU A 241 27.99 -7.70 16.83
CA LEU A 241 26.62 -7.17 16.74
C LEU A 241 25.75 -7.62 17.91
N GLN A 242 25.79 -8.91 18.28
CA GLN A 242 25.01 -9.43 19.41
C GLN A 242 25.42 -8.73 20.71
N GLN A 243 26.72 -8.53 20.93
CA GLN A 243 27.24 -7.84 22.09
C GLN A 243 26.88 -6.34 22.09
N ALA A 244 27.03 -5.68 20.95
CA ALA A 244 26.69 -4.27 20.77
C ALA A 244 25.19 -3.99 20.98
N ARG A 245 24.31 -4.92 20.58
CA ARG A 245 22.84 -4.77 20.68
C ARG A 245 22.28 -5.00 22.08
N LYS A 246 23.00 -5.65 23.01
CA LYS A 246 22.48 -5.99 24.36
C LYS A 246 21.83 -4.82 25.08
N GLN A 247 22.46 -3.64 25.04
CA GLN A 247 21.93 -2.45 25.72
C GLN A 247 20.70 -1.87 25.01
N SER A 248 20.66 -1.95 23.68
CA SER A 248 19.49 -1.54 22.88
C SER A 248 18.29 -2.42 23.19
N VAL A 249 18.47 -3.75 23.09
CA VAL A 249 17.42 -4.75 23.39
C VAL A 249 16.90 -4.56 24.81
N ALA A 250 17.80 -4.48 25.81
CA ALA A 250 17.39 -4.28 27.20
C ALA A 250 16.63 -2.97 27.46
N THR A 251 16.76 -1.96 26.58
CA THR A 251 16.01 -0.70 26.69
C THR A 251 14.71 -0.77 25.90
N ALA A 252 14.69 -1.44 24.75
CA ALA A 252 13.47 -1.78 24.02
C ALA A 252 12.53 -2.64 24.88
N ASP A 253 13.06 -3.64 25.60
CA ASP A 253 12.30 -4.47 26.53
C ASP A 253 11.60 -3.66 27.64
N LYS A 254 12.23 -2.57 28.11
CA LYS A 254 11.61 -1.69 29.11
C LYS A 254 10.44 -0.91 28.52
N LEU A 255 10.54 -0.45 27.28
CA LEU A 255 9.43 0.18 26.57
C LEU A 255 8.31 -0.83 26.34
N GLU A 256 8.64 -2.04 25.92
CA GLU A 256 7.71 -3.14 25.69
C GLU A 256 6.94 -3.51 26.98
N GLN A 257 7.64 -3.64 28.11
CA GLN A 257 7.00 -3.92 29.39
C GLN A 257 5.99 -2.86 29.82
N ILE A 258 6.24 -1.59 29.49
CA ILE A 258 5.31 -0.50 29.79
C ILE A 258 4.16 -0.49 28.79
N ASN A 259 4.41 -0.76 27.51
CA ASN A 259 3.36 -0.92 26.49
C ASN A 259 2.40 -2.06 26.86
N LEU A 260 2.93 -3.26 27.13
CA LEU A 260 2.14 -4.42 27.54
C LEU A 260 1.37 -4.18 28.84
N ARG A 261 1.99 -3.49 29.81
CA ARG A 261 1.30 -3.11 31.04
C ARG A 261 0.14 -2.17 30.76
N LEU A 262 0.37 -1.11 29.99
CA LEU A 262 -0.68 -0.15 29.66
C LEU A 262 -1.83 -0.84 28.92
N VAL A 263 -1.53 -1.61 27.87
CA VAL A 263 -2.56 -2.33 27.11
C VAL A 263 -3.40 -3.24 28.01
N ARG A 264 -2.78 -4.00 28.92
CA ARG A 264 -3.50 -4.85 29.89
C ARG A 264 -4.35 -4.03 30.86
N THR A 265 -3.81 -2.91 31.36
CA THR A 265 -4.57 -2.01 32.25
C THR A 265 -5.77 -1.43 31.53
N LEU A 266 -5.60 -0.89 30.32
CA LEU A 266 -6.67 -0.30 29.51
C LEU A 266 -7.73 -1.33 29.09
N GLU A 267 -7.32 -2.57 28.78
CA GLU A 267 -8.23 -3.70 28.52
C GLU A 267 -9.17 -3.95 29.70
N SER A 268 -8.69 -3.77 30.94
CA SER A 268 -9.49 -4.00 32.15
C SER A 268 -10.36 -2.82 32.60
N LEU A 269 -10.02 -1.59 32.18
CA LEU A 269 -10.69 -0.37 32.65
C LEU A 269 -11.94 -0.01 31.83
N LEU A 270 -12.02 -0.50 30.58
CA LEU A 270 -13.09 -0.13 29.65
C LEU A 270 -14.13 -1.24 29.50
N PRO A 271 -15.41 -0.87 29.38
CA PRO A 271 -16.49 -1.83 29.17
C PRO A 271 -16.44 -2.47 27.76
N ASP A 272 -17.19 -3.56 27.60
CA ASP A 272 -17.55 -4.19 26.32
C ASP A 272 -16.41 -4.61 25.39
N GLY A 273 -15.18 -4.69 25.89
CA GLY A 273 -14.03 -5.05 25.08
C GLY A 273 -13.49 -3.91 24.21
N ARG A 274 -13.82 -2.63 24.48
CA ARG A 274 -13.15 -1.51 23.78
C ARG A 274 -11.64 -1.47 24.00
N GLY A 275 -11.18 -1.87 25.19
CA GLY A 275 -9.76 -2.04 25.46
C GLY A 275 -9.16 -3.31 24.82
N ARG A 276 -10.00 -4.30 24.45
CA ARG A 276 -9.58 -5.47 23.65
C ARG A 276 -9.18 -5.05 22.24
N GLU A 277 -9.94 -4.14 21.63
CA GLU A 277 -9.62 -3.60 20.30
C GLU A 277 -8.20 -3.00 20.26
N LEU A 278 -7.83 -2.21 21.27
CA LEU A 278 -6.49 -1.64 21.40
C LEU A 278 -5.42 -2.73 21.46
N ARG A 279 -5.66 -3.78 22.26
CA ARG A 279 -4.74 -4.91 22.40
C ARG A 279 -4.54 -5.65 21.07
N MET A 280 -5.61 -5.84 20.30
CA MET A 280 -5.53 -6.53 19.01
C MET A 280 -4.75 -5.71 17.98
N ARG A 281 -5.02 -4.39 17.88
CA ARG A 281 -4.25 -3.48 17.03
C ARG A 281 -2.77 -3.43 17.40
N TYR A 282 -2.48 -3.48 18.70
CA TYR A 282 -1.11 -3.53 19.20
C TYR A 282 -0.37 -4.80 18.74
N LEU A 283 -1.01 -5.97 18.88
CA LEU A 283 -0.38 -7.25 18.53
C LEU A 283 -0.19 -7.41 17.03
N ASP A 284 -1.14 -6.96 16.21
CA ASP A 284 -1.02 -6.93 14.75
C ASP A 284 0.18 -6.08 14.32
N HIS A 285 0.34 -4.89 14.92
CA HIS A 285 1.48 -4.03 14.66
C HIS A 285 2.82 -4.60 15.17
N ARG A 286 2.80 -5.30 16.31
CA ARG A 286 3.99 -5.90 16.94
C ARG A 286 4.48 -7.14 16.20
N TYR A 287 3.57 -7.96 15.66
CA TYR A 287 3.84 -9.27 15.07
C TYR A 287 3.17 -9.44 13.69
N PRO A 288 3.45 -8.58 12.70
CA PRO A 288 2.78 -8.64 11.40
C PRO A 288 3.04 -9.96 10.66
N GLU A 289 4.24 -10.52 10.80
CA GLU A 289 4.64 -11.79 10.17
C GLU A 289 3.96 -13.03 10.78
N ALA A 290 3.32 -12.87 11.95
CA ALA A 290 2.64 -13.97 12.62
C ALA A 290 1.23 -14.23 12.09
N GLY A 291 0.70 -13.36 11.21
CA GLY A 291 -0.62 -13.53 10.59
C GLY A 291 -1.75 -13.67 11.62
N ILE A 292 -1.64 -12.97 12.75
CA ILE A 292 -2.65 -13.03 13.82
C ILE A 292 -3.89 -12.32 13.33
N ASP A 293 -5.02 -13.02 13.20
CA ASP A 293 -6.29 -12.34 12.94
C ASP A 293 -6.69 -11.54 14.20
N PRO A 294 -6.74 -10.19 14.11
CA PRO A 294 -7.04 -9.36 15.26
C PRO A 294 -8.49 -9.48 15.72
N ASP A 295 -9.41 -9.92 14.87
CA ASP A 295 -10.81 -10.12 15.22
C ASP A 295 -11.38 -11.28 14.40
N PRO A 296 -11.23 -12.54 14.87
CA PRO A 296 -11.64 -13.72 14.15
C PRO A 296 -13.08 -13.61 13.61
N GLY A 297 -13.21 -13.47 12.28
CA GLY A 297 -14.52 -13.33 11.62
C GLY A 297 -15.28 -12.02 11.92
N GLY A 298 -14.57 -10.97 12.35
CA GLY A 298 -15.10 -9.62 12.61
C GLY A 298 -16.11 -9.55 13.76
N LEU A 299 -16.01 -10.47 14.73
CA LEU A 299 -17.02 -10.65 15.76
C LEU A 299 -17.08 -9.48 16.74
N LEU A 300 -15.94 -9.05 17.27
CA LEU A 300 -15.87 -7.95 18.24
C LEU A 300 -16.33 -6.64 17.59
N ALA A 301 -15.83 -6.34 16.38
CA ALA A 301 -16.22 -5.15 15.63
C ALA A 301 -17.74 -5.12 15.39
N ALA A 302 -18.33 -6.22 14.95
CA ALA A 302 -19.77 -6.32 14.72
C ALA A 302 -20.59 -6.13 16.01
N CYS A 303 -20.13 -6.67 17.16
CA CYS A 303 -20.79 -6.45 18.43
C CYS A 303 -20.69 -5.00 18.92
N LEU A 304 -19.53 -4.34 18.75
CA LEU A 304 -19.34 -2.94 19.14
C LEU A 304 -20.20 -2.00 18.28
N ILE A 305 -20.33 -2.26 16.97
CA ILE A 305 -21.23 -1.52 16.09
C ILE A 305 -22.68 -1.69 16.55
N LEU A 306 -23.09 -2.91 16.88
CA LEU A 306 -24.44 -3.19 17.35
C LEU A 306 -24.73 -2.49 18.69
N LEU A 307 -23.82 -2.56 19.66
CA LEU A 307 -23.95 -1.88 20.96
C LEU A 307 -23.89 -0.35 20.86
N GLY A 308 -23.36 0.18 19.76
CA GLY A 308 -23.37 1.61 19.45
C GLY A 308 -24.67 2.11 18.81
N ASP A 309 -25.61 1.22 18.46
CA ASP A 309 -26.90 1.58 17.88
C ASP A 309 -27.82 2.16 18.98
N PRO A 310 -28.22 3.45 18.90
CA PRO A 310 -29.07 4.07 19.92
C PRO A 310 -30.49 3.50 19.97
N ASP A 311 -30.91 2.79 18.92
CA ASP A 311 -32.23 2.16 18.82
C ASP A 311 -32.20 0.67 19.22
N LEU A 312 -31.09 0.17 19.81
CA LEU A 312 -30.98 -1.22 20.26
C LEU A 312 -31.87 -1.45 21.49
N PRO A 313 -32.74 -2.48 21.50
CA PRO A 313 -33.54 -2.81 22.68
C PRO A 313 -32.66 -3.19 23.88
N GLU A 314 -32.97 -2.66 25.07
CA GLU A 314 -32.19 -2.86 26.31
C GLU A 314 -31.98 -4.34 26.67
N GLU A 315 -32.98 -5.19 26.47
CA GLU A 315 -32.87 -6.65 26.70
C GLU A 315 -31.86 -7.31 25.75
N LEU A 316 -31.78 -6.82 24.51
CA LEU A 316 -30.88 -7.32 23.47
C LEU A 316 -29.46 -6.79 23.68
N GLU A 317 -29.34 -5.52 24.07
CA GLU A 317 -28.09 -4.92 24.51
C GLU A 317 -27.47 -5.72 25.67
N LEU A 318 -28.26 -6.03 26.70
CA LEU A 318 -27.83 -6.84 27.84
C LEU A 318 -27.36 -8.23 27.40
N SER A 319 -28.12 -8.89 26.53
CA SER A 319 -27.79 -10.23 26.01
C SER A 319 -26.49 -10.24 25.21
N VAL A 320 -26.26 -9.23 24.38
CA VAL A 320 -25.01 -9.08 23.60
C VAL A 320 -23.82 -8.84 24.55
N ARG A 321 -23.99 -7.99 25.57
CA ARG A 321 -22.96 -7.74 26.60
C ARG A 321 -22.62 -9.00 27.39
N GLU A 322 -23.61 -9.82 27.76
CA GLU A 322 -23.38 -11.09 28.46
C GLU A 322 -22.58 -12.08 27.61
N VAL A 323 -22.93 -12.19 26.31
CA VAL A 323 -22.20 -13.04 25.37
C VAL A 323 -20.76 -12.57 25.17
N LEU A 324 -20.54 -11.26 25.03
CA LEU A 324 -19.19 -10.68 24.97
C LEU A 324 -18.39 -10.92 26.26
N ALA A 325 -19.02 -10.75 27.43
CA ALA A 325 -18.37 -10.97 28.72
C ALA A 325 -17.87 -12.42 28.90
N ALA A 326 -18.55 -13.40 28.29
CA ALA A 326 -18.10 -14.79 28.27
C ALA A 326 -17.02 -15.05 27.19
N TYR A 327 -17.13 -14.42 26.02
CA TYR A 327 -16.20 -14.59 24.90
C TYR A 327 -14.82 -14.00 25.16
N LEU A 328 -14.76 -12.74 25.63
CA LEU A 328 -13.52 -11.97 25.74
C LEU A 328 -12.45 -12.65 26.62
N PRO A 329 -12.76 -13.22 27.80
CA PRO A 329 -11.77 -13.96 28.58
C PRO A 329 -11.30 -15.25 27.91
N ALA A 330 -12.19 -15.96 27.20
CA ALA A 330 -11.87 -17.21 26.53
C ALA A 330 -10.93 -16.98 25.33
N ASP A 331 -11.25 -16.02 24.46
CA ASP A 331 -10.34 -15.60 23.38
C ASP A 331 -9.05 -14.96 23.95
N GLY A 332 -9.17 -14.24 25.07
CA GLY A 332 -8.04 -13.72 25.86
C GLY A 332 -6.99 -14.77 26.19
N HIS A 333 -7.43 -15.93 26.69
CA HIS A 333 -6.55 -17.04 27.01
C HIS A 333 -5.82 -17.61 25.78
N HIS A 334 -6.49 -17.72 24.63
CA HIS A 334 -5.87 -18.17 23.39
C HIS A 334 -4.84 -17.16 22.88
N LEU A 335 -5.16 -15.86 22.95
CA LEU A 335 -4.26 -14.79 22.57
C LEU A 335 -3.01 -14.74 23.47
N ASP A 336 -3.16 -14.89 24.79
CA ASP A 336 -2.03 -14.99 25.72
C ASP A 336 -1.11 -16.16 25.37
N ARG A 337 -1.65 -17.30 24.92
CA ARG A 337 -0.87 -18.44 24.45
C ARG A 337 -0.12 -18.13 23.15
N MET A 338 -0.73 -17.40 22.21
CA MET A 338 -0.04 -16.97 20.98
C MET A 338 1.10 -16.01 21.30
N VAL A 339 0.86 -15.00 22.15
CA VAL A 339 1.89 -14.05 22.59
C VAL A 339 3.05 -14.79 23.27
N ALA A 340 2.77 -15.73 24.18
CA ALA A 340 3.81 -16.51 24.85
C ALA A 340 4.63 -17.40 23.89
N LEU A 341 4.08 -17.80 22.74
CA LEU A 341 4.82 -18.52 21.69
C LEU A 341 5.69 -17.58 20.85
N LEU A 342 5.22 -16.36 20.62
CA LEU A 342 5.93 -15.32 19.89
C LEU A 342 7.08 -14.72 20.71
N GLU A 343 6.91 -14.51 22.02
CA GLU A 343 7.97 -14.06 22.92
C GLU A 343 9.13 -15.08 23.02
N LYS A 344 8.85 -16.39 22.88
CA LYS A 344 9.89 -17.44 22.82
C LYS A 344 10.76 -17.41 21.56
N GLN A 345 10.38 -16.65 20.53
CA GLN A 345 11.16 -16.49 19.30
C GLN A 345 12.44 -15.68 19.50
N ASP A 346 12.45 -14.76 20.46
CA ASP A 346 13.60 -13.89 20.72
C ASP A 346 14.74 -14.62 21.46
N GLU A 347 14.53 -15.85 21.94
CA GLU A 347 15.50 -16.64 22.73
C GLU A 347 16.20 -17.79 21.94
N GLU A 348 15.62 -18.35 20.87
CA GLU A 348 16.16 -19.51 20.14
C GLU A 348 16.13 -19.36 18.59
N PRO A 349 17.25 -19.59 17.86
CA PRO A 349 17.33 -19.29 16.43
C PRO A 349 16.71 -20.35 15.50
N LEU A 350 15.96 -19.88 14.50
CA LEU A 350 15.61 -20.40 13.14
C LEU A 350 15.23 -21.88 12.90
N ALA A 351 15.59 -22.85 13.72
CA ALA A 351 15.29 -24.27 13.50
C ALA A 351 13.88 -24.69 13.97
N SER A 352 13.17 -23.84 14.73
CA SER A 352 11.84 -24.10 15.33
C SER A 352 10.68 -23.32 14.69
N ASP A 353 10.93 -22.62 13.58
CA ASP A 353 9.95 -21.67 13.01
C ASP A 353 8.72 -22.37 12.40
N SER A 354 8.89 -23.58 11.85
CA SER A 354 7.79 -24.37 11.27
C SER A 354 6.82 -24.91 12.34
N GLU A 355 7.35 -25.53 13.39
CA GLU A 355 6.55 -26.05 14.51
C GLU A 355 5.78 -24.93 15.22
N ARG A 356 6.41 -23.76 15.38
CA ARG A 356 5.77 -22.57 15.94
C ARG A 356 4.63 -22.06 15.05
N ARG A 357 4.84 -21.95 13.72
CA ARG A 357 3.77 -21.57 12.77
C ARG A 357 2.59 -22.54 12.82
N ILE A 358 2.85 -23.84 12.95
CA ILE A 358 1.80 -24.86 13.13
C ILE A 358 1.03 -24.60 14.43
N GLN A 359 1.72 -24.37 15.55
CA GLN A 359 1.05 -24.08 16.84
C GLN A 359 0.25 -22.77 16.82
N LEU A 360 0.77 -21.72 16.16
CA LEU A 360 0.05 -20.46 15.96
C LEU A 360 -1.21 -20.69 15.10
N GLY A 361 -1.10 -21.45 14.01
CA GLY A 361 -2.23 -21.85 13.16
C GLY A 361 -3.29 -22.63 13.92
N GLN A 362 -2.91 -23.60 14.75
CA GLN A 362 -3.84 -24.36 15.60
C GLN A 362 -4.57 -23.47 16.61
N ILE A 363 -3.87 -22.51 17.25
CA ILE A 363 -4.52 -21.59 18.17
C ILE A 363 -5.46 -20.65 17.41
N GLN A 364 -5.08 -20.22 16.20
CA GLN A 364 -5.91 -19.39 15.34
C GLN A 364 -7.19 -20.10 14.91
N GLU A 365 -7.12 -21.40 14.58
CA GLU A 365 -8.30 -22.24 14.32
C GLU A 365 -9.23 -22.30 15.54
N LEU A 366 -8.69 -22.53 16.75
CA LEU A 366 -9.49 -22.54 17.98
C LEU A 366 -10.20 -21.20 18.23
N ARG A 367 -9.52 -20.08 17.97
CA ARG A 367 -10.12 -18.73 18.08
C ARG A 367 -11.24 -18.55 17.06
N MET A 368 -11.05 -19.02 15.83
CA MET A 368 -12.08 -18.98 14.77
C MET A 368 -13.29 -19.85 15.14
N GLU A 369 -13.08 -21.05 15.66
CA GLU A 369 -14.16 -21.93 16.15
C GLU A 369 -14.95 -21.29 17.29
N LEU A 370 -14.25 -20.69 18.27
CA LEU A 370 -14.86 -19.97 19.38
C LEU A 370 -15.70 -18.78 18.88
N SER A 371 -15.17 -17.98 17.95
CA SER A 371 -15.89 -16.88 17.33
C SER A 371 -17.14 -17.36 16.59
N GLN A 372 -17.04 -18.44 15.81
CA GLN A 372 -18.18 -19.03 15.11
C GLN A 372 -19.24 -19.56 16.09
N GLN A 373 -18.84 -20.15 17.22
CA GLN A 373 -19.77 -20.60 18.26
C GLN A 373 -20.54 -19.40 18.85
N VAL A 374 -19.84 -18.33 19.18
CA VAL A 374 -20.45 -17.10 19.70
C VAL A 374 -21.37 -16.46 18.68
N ARG A 375 -20.97 -16.39 17.41
CA ARG A 375 -21.80 -15.89 16.31
C ARG A 375 -23.11 -16.67 16.19
N ARG A 376 -23.07 -18.01 16.32
CA ARG A 376 -24.30 -18.84 16.33
C ARG A 376 -25.20 -18.51 17.52
N SER A 377 -24.63 -18.29 18.70
CA SER A 377 -25.38 -17.87 19.89
C SER A 377 -26.06 -16.51 19.68
N LEU A 378 -25.34 -15.53 19.11
CA LEU A 378 -25.89 -14.21 18.77
C LEU A 378 -27.01 -14.30 17.73
N VAL A 379 -26.84 -15.10 16.67
CA VAL A 379 -27.91 -15.35 15.67
C VAL A 379 -29.12 -16.03 16.32
N GLY A 380 -28.92 -16.92 17.29
CA GLY A 380 -30.01 -17.54 18.07
C GLY A 380 -30.85 -16.55 18.88
N LEU A 381 -30.29 -15.38 19.25
CA LEU A 381 -31.06 -14.29 19.88
C LEU A 381 -32.08 -13.66 18.91
N VAL A 382 -31.88 -13.80 17.58
CA VAL A 382 -32.82 -13.33 16.54
C VAL A 382 -34.05 -14.21 16.41
N GLU A 383 -33.93 -15.52 16.66
CA GLU A 383 -35.10 -16.41 16.60
C GLU A 383 -36.14 -16.08 17.69
N HIS A 384 -35.74 -15.31 18.71
CA HIS A 384 -36.56 -14.88 19.84
C HIS A 384 -36.88 -13.37 19.85
N SER A 385 -36.29 -12.58 18.95
CA SER A 385 -36.52 -11.13 18.83
C SER A 385 -36.98 -10.79 17.42
N SER A 386 -38.03 -9.97 17.27
CA SER A 386 -38.54 -9.55 15.96
C SER A 386 -37.60 -8.61 15.19
N ASP A 387 -36.37 -8.40 15.67
CA ASP A 387 -35.42 -7.42 15.17
C ASP A 387 -34.40 -8.05 14.20
N ARG A 388 -34.45 -7.61 12.93
CA ARG A 388 -33.62 -8.16 11.84
C ARG A 388 -32.16 -7.65 11.87
N ARG A 389 -31.81 -6.72 12.77
CA ARG A 389 -30.48 -6.10 12.83
C ARG A 389 -29.36 -7.10 13.13
N ILE A 390 -29.54 -8.00 14.09
CA ILE A 390 -28.53 -9.02 14.42
C ILE A 390 -28.33 -10.02 13.26
N ALA A 391 -29.40 -10.41 12.55
CA ALA A 391 -29.26 -11.27 11.36
C ALA A 391 -28.50 -10.58 10.21
N ARG A 392 -28.60 -9.25 10.10
CA ARG A 392 -27.84 -8.45 9.13
C ARG A 392 -26.34 -8.44 9.46
N PHE A 393 -25.96 -8.32 10.73
CA PHE A 393 -24.55 -8.31 11.16
C PHE A 393 -23.92 -9.71 11.22
N PHE A 394 -24.68 -10.71 11.68
CA PHE A 394 -24.14 -12.03 12.03
C PHE A 394 -24.57 -13.17 11.11
N GLY A 395 -25.42 -12.91 10.11
CA GLY A 395 -25.90 -13.91 9.15
C GLY A 395 -24.88 -14.32 8.07
N PRO A 396 -25.22 -15.34 7.24
CA PRO A 396 -24.30 -15.94 6.26
C PRO A 396 -23.78 -14.97 5.17
N THR A 397 -24.53 -13.91 4.88
CA THR A 397 -24.24 -12.91 3.84
C THR A 397 -23.70 -11.58 4.39
N GLY A 398 -23.66 -11.40 5.72
CA GLY A 398 -23.36 -10.09 6.33
C GLY A 398 -21.88 -9.70 6.33
N VAL A 399 -20.97 -10.66 6.15
CA VAL A 399 -19.52 -10.44 6.26
C VAL A 399 -18.92 -9.82 4.99
N GLU A 400 -19.45 -10.17 3.80
CA GLU A 400 -18.96 -9.62 2.53
C GLU A 400 -19.27 -8.13 2.34
N GLN A 401 -20.27 -7.58 3.04
CA GLN A 401 -20.71 -6.19 2.84
C GLN A 401 -19.98 -5.15 3.70
N PHE A 402 -19.29 -5.53 4.78
CA PHE A 402 -18.70 -4.55 5.71
C PHE A 402 -17.18 -4.41 5.61
N ILE A 403 -16.47 -5.39 5.05
CA ILE A 403 -15.05 -5.23 4.70
C ILE A 403 -14.91 -4.25 3.51
N THR A 404 -16.00 -3.97 2.79
CA THR A 404 -16.04 -3.14 1.58
C THR A 404 -16.81 -1.84 1.73
N ASN A 405 -17.22 -1.41 2.93
CA ASN A 405 -17.87 -0.09 3.10
C ASN A 405 -16.82 1.04 3.16
N ASP A 406 -15.99 1.13 2.12
CA ASP A 406 -15.74 2.39 1.45
C ASP A 406 -16.75 2.40 0.29
N ASP A 407 -17.73 3.31 0.33
CA ASP A 407 -18.74 3.50 -0.73
C ASP A 407 -18.10 4.06 -2.02
N ASP A 408 -17.19 3.30 -2.63
CA ASP A 408 -16.68 3.54 -3.96
C ASP A 408 -16.46 2.20 -4.70
N PRO A 409 -17.37 1.78 -5.60
CA PRO A 409 -17.24 0.55 -6.37
C PRO A 409 -16.07 0.57 -7.38
N GLU A 410 -15.24 1.62 -7.40
CA GLU A 410 -13.98 1.67 -8.15
C GLU A 410 -12.71 1.36 -7.31
N SER A 411 -12.81 1.08 -6.01
CA SER A 411 -11.63 0.96 -5.11
C SER A 411 -11.02 -0.45 -4.91
N VAL A 412 -11.40 -1.47 -5.69
CA VAL A 412 -10.91 -2.86 -5.55
C VAL A 412 -9.43 -3.07 -5.97
N ALA A 413 -8.60 -2.02 -5.92
CA ALA A 413 -7.17 -2.08 -6.24
C ALA A 413 -6.29 -1.38 -5.20
N SER A 414 -6.72 -1.30 -3.93
CA SER A 414 -5.85 -0.80 -2.85
C SER A 414 -6.08 -1.52 -1.53
N SER A 415 -5.37 -2.62 -1.32
CA SER A 415 -4.94 -3.01 0.03
C SER A 415 -3.56 -3.65 -0.03
N SER A 416 -2.70 -3.20 0.88
CA SER A 416 -1.34 -3.68 1.22
C SER A 416 -0.23 -3.60 0.16
N GLU A 417 0.41 -2.44 0.06
CA GLU A 417 1.84 -2.37 -0.27
C GLU A 417 2.68 -2.85 0.93
N ASN A 418 2.78 -4.16 1.11
CA ASN A 418 3.92 -4.79 1.76
C ASN A 418 4.78 -5.44 0.67
N VAL A 419 5.77 -4.69 0.16
CA VAL A 419 6.71 -5.12 -0.90
C VAL A 419 7.73 -6.15 -0.38
N GLN A 420 7.33 -7.05 0.51
CA GLN A 420 8.19 -8.14 0.98
C GLN A 420 7.55 -9.52 1.03
N ASP A 421 6.23 -9.62 0.93
CA ASP A 421 5.60 -10.88 0.56
C ASP A 421 5.32 -10.82 -0.93
N VAL A 422 6.04 -11.67 -1.69
CA VAL A 422 5.58 -12.05 -3.02
C VAL A 422 4.29 -12.83 -2.78
N ASP A 423 3.21 -12.07 -2.72
CA ASP A 423 1.85 -12.53 -2.48
C ASP A 423 1.54 -13.72 -3.39
N LEU A 424 1.35 -14.89 -2.76
CA LEU A 424 0.76 -16.09 -3.34
C LEU A 424 -0.75 -15.90 -3.65
N THR A 425 -1.25 -14.67 -3.58
CA THR A 425 -2.64 -14.25 -3.86
C THR A 425 -2.80 -13.54 -5.21
N ARG A 426 -1.75 -13.43 -6.04
CA ARG A 426 -1.94 -13.06 -7.46
C ARG A 426 -2.75 -14.15 -8.16
N GLY A 427 -3.76 -13.71 -8.91
CA GLY A 427 -4.77 -14.53 -9.58
C GLY A 427 -4.26 -15.80 -10.27
N GLY A 428 -5.12 -16.82 -10.35
CA GLY A 428 -4.77 -18.12 -10.91
C GLY A 428 -5.11 -18.25 -12.40
N PRO A 429 -4.85 -19.43 -13.02
CA PRO A 429 -5.07 -19.66 -14.44
C PRO A 429 -6.45 -19.22 -14.97
N SER A 430 -7.51 -19.36 -14.15
CA SER A 430 -8.86 -18.94 -14.53
C SER A 430 -9.01 -17.44 -14.78
N ASP A 431 -8.15 -16.62 -14.20
CA ASP A 431 -8.28 -15.15 -14.23
C ASP A 431 -7.86 -14.56 -15.58
N PHE A 432 -7.15 -15.34 -16.38
CA PHE A 432 -6.87 -15.02 -17.78
C PHE A 432 -8.06 -15.24 -18.72
N ILE A 433 -9.08 -15.98 -18.27
CA ILE A 433 -10.24 -16.28 -19.10
C ILE A 433 -11.29 -15.18 -18.90
N SER A 434 -11.54 -14.42 -19.97
CA SER A 434 -12.48 -13.32 -19.91
C SER A 434 -13.93 -13.80 -19.90
N ARG A 435 -14.79 -13.01 -19.24
CA ARG A 435 -16.25 -13.19 -19.26
C ARG A 435 -16.79 -12.83 -20.66
N PRO A 436 -17.98 -13.33 -21.03
CA PRO A 436 -18.58 -12.97 -22.32
C PRO A 436 -18.83 -11.46 -22.40
N ILE A 437 -18.94 -10.93 -23.63
CA ILE A 437 -19.40 -9.55 -23.89
C ILE A 437 -20.61 -9.26 -23.00
N SER A 438 -20.55 -8.16 -22.25
CA SER A 438 -21.57 -7.85 -21.25
C SER A 438 -22.83 -7.28 -21.89
N THR A 439 -23.99 -7.50 -21.27
CA THR A 439 -25.25 -6.85 -21.69
C THR A 439 -25.15 -5.32 -21.66
N ARG A 440 -24.30 -4.75 -20.80
CA ARG A 440 -24.02 -3.30 -20.79
C ARG A 440 -23.31 -2.87 -22.08
N SER A 441 -22.29 -3.61 -22.51
CA SER A 441 -21.57 -3.36 -23.76
C SER A 441 -22.51 -3.43 -24.97
N ILE A 442 -23.42 -4.40 -24.98
CA ILE A 442 -24.49 -4.50 -26.00
C ILE A 442 -25.45 -3.31 -25.91
N GLY A 443 -25.81 -2.86 -24.71
CA GLY A 443 -26.60 -1.65 -24.51
C GLY A 443 -25.93 -0.39 -25.06
N THR A 444 -24.61 -0.26 -24.93
CA THR A 444 -23.84 0.84 -25.52
C THR A 444 -23.83 0.77 -27.04
N LEU A 445 -23.62 -0.41 -27.63
CA LEU A 445 -23.73 -0.61 -29.08
C LEU A 445 -25.13 -0.25 -29.58
N ARG A 446 -26.19 -0.69 -28.89
CA ARG A 446 -27.58 -0.34 -29.21
C ARG A 446 -27.80 1.18 -29.22
N ALA A 447 -27.32 1.88 -28.19
CA ALA A 447 -27.43 3.33 -28.11
C ALA A 447 -26.65 4.04 -29.22
N LEU A 448 -25.47 3.53 -29.58
CA LEU A 448 -24.62 4.09 -30.63
C LEU A 448 -25.20 3.89 -32.03
N LEU A 449 -25.88 2.78 -32.27
CA LEU A 449 -26.49 2.47 -33.57
C LEU A 449 -27.80 3.23 -33.82
N GLU A 450 -28.31 3.99 -32.83
CA GLU A 450 -29.66 4.59 -32.84
C GLU A 450 -30.71 3.60 -33.39
N ALA A 451 -30.58 2.34 -32.99
CA ALA A 451 -31.03 1.20 -33.78
C ALA A 451 -32.54 1.25 -34.08
N GLU A 452 -32.88 1.25 -35.36
CA GLU A 452 -34.24 0.93 -35.78
C GLU A 452 -34.62 -0.47 -35.27
N SER A 453 -35.90 -0.71 -35.00
CA SER A 453 -36.38 -1.97 -34.38
C SER A 453 -35.91 -3.27 -35.05
N TRP A 454 -35.54 -3.24 -36.34
CA TRP A 454 -35.00 -4.39 -37.06
C TRP A 454 -33.50 -4.61 -36.82
N VAL A 455 -32.69 -3.56 -36.67
CA VAL A 455 -31.26 -3.64 -36.30
C VAL A 455 -31.13 -4.19 -34.87
N ASP A 456 -32.02 -3.74 -33.98
CA ASP A 456 -32.11 -4.23 -32.61
C ASP A 456 -32.43 -5.73 -32.54
N ALA A 457 -33.34 -6.20 -33.38
CA ALA A 457 -33.69 -7.62 -33.45
C ALA A 457 -32.53 -8.48 -33.99
N ILE A 458 -31.76 -7.98 -34.96
CA ILE A 458 -30.56 -8.65 -35.48
C ILE A 458 -29.47 -8.69 -34.40
N LEU A 459 -29.18 -7.57 -33.74
CA LEU A 459 -28.18 -7.50 -32.68
C LEU A 459 -28.52 -8.43 -31.51
N GLU A 460 -29.79 -8.49 -31.11
CA GLU A 460 -30.24 -9.43 -30.08
C GLU A 460 -30.05 -10.89 -30.52
N THR A 461 -30.38 -11.21 -31.76
CA THR A 461 -30.20 -12.56 -32.31
C THR A 461 -28.71 -12.96 -32.33
N LEU A 462 -27.86 -12.11 -32.90
CA LEU A 462 -26.40 -12.33 -32.94
C LEU A 462 -25.81 -12.47 -31.52
N TYR A 463 -26.28 -11.67 -30.57
CA TYR A 463 -25.81 -11.75 -29.19
C TYR A 463 -26.28 -13.02 -28.48
N GLN A 464 -27.51 -13.49 -28.73
CA GLN A 464 -27.98 -14.77 -28.19
C GLN A 464 -27.20 -15.95 -28.78
N ASP A 465 -26.91 -15.93 -30.08
CA ASP A 465 -26.08 -16.95 -30.74
C ASP A 465 -24.66 -16.94 -30.15
N TYR A 466 -24.04 -15.76 -30.01
CA TYR A 466 -22.76 -15.58 -29.31
C TYR A 466 -22.78 -16.14 -27.88
N LEU A 467 -23.84 -15.87 -27.09
CA LEU A 467 -23.95 -16.38 -25.72
C LEU A 467 -24.13 -17.90 -25.69
N ASN A 468 -24.83 -18.48 -26.66
CA ASN A 468 -24.98 -19.93 -26.77
C ASN A 468 -23.64 -20.59 -27.10
N ASP A 469 -22.91 -20.06 -28.08
CA ASP A 469 -21.57 -20.54 -28.41
C ASP A 469 -20.58 -20.41 -27.25
N TRP A 470 -20.65 -19.30 -26.50
CA TRP A 470 -19.84 -19.13 -25.29
C TRP A 470 -20.16 -20.19 -24.24
N ARG A 471 -21.45 -20.46 -23.98
CA ARG A 471 -21.89 -21.48 -23.03
C ARG A 471 -21.49 -22.89 -23.45
N ASP A 472 -21.53 -23.19 -24.74
CA ASP A 472 -21.29 -24.53 -25.25
C ASP A 472 -19.79 -24.82 -25.41
N GLN A 473 -18.98 -23.81 -25.78
CA GLN A 473 -17.57 -24.00 -26.13
C GLN A 473 -16.61 -23.55 -25.03
N ILE A 474 -16.90 -22.45 -24.31
CA ILE A 474 -15.97 -21.81 -23.37
C ILE A 474 -16.29 -22.15 -21.91
N ALA A 475 -17.57 -22.09 -21.51
CA ALA A 475 -17.97 -22.37 -20.13
C ALA A 475 -17.49 -23.75 -19.61
N PRO A 476 -17.49 -24.85 -20.40
CA PRO A 476 -16.98 -26.13 -19.94
C PRO A 476 -15.47 -26.10 -19.67
N LEU A 477 -14.69 -25.35 -20.48
CA LEU A 477 -13.25 -25.18 -20.28
C LEU A 477 -12.96 -24.37 -19.02
N VAL A 478 -13.74 -23.31 -18.76
CA VAL A 478 -13.63 -22.51 -17.53
C VAL A 478 -13.89 -23.36 -16.29
N GLU A 479 -14.94 -24.18 -16.30
CA GLU A 479 -15.27 -25.03 -15.16
C GLU A 479 -14.19 -26.10 -14.92
N GLN A 480 -13.68 -26.72 -15.98
CA GLN A 480 -12.57 -27.66 -15.88
C GLN A 480 -11.28 -26.97 -15.38
N CYS A 481 -10.99 -25.76 -15.85
CA CYS A 481 -9.85 -24.96 -15.40
C CYS A 481 -9.95 -24.64 -13.90
N LYS A 482 -11.10 -24.13 -13.43
CA LYS A 482 -11.34 -23.85 -12.00
C LYS A 482 -11.23 -25.11 -11.15
N LYS A 483 -11.77 -26.23 -11.63
CA LYS A 483 -11.64 -27.51 -10.95
C LYS A 483 -10.17 -27.93 -10.82
N LEU A 484 -9.37 -27.86 -11.88
CA LEU A 484 -7.94 -28.15 -11.80
C LEU A 484 -7.22 -27.16 -10.88
N GLN A 485 -7.52 -25.87 -10.98
CA GLN A 485 -6.96 -24.83 -10.14
C GLN A 485 -7.20 -25.06 -8.65
N SER A 486 -8.43 -25.43 -8.27
CA SER A 486 -8.75 -25.80 -6.87
C SER A 486 -8.01 -27.04 -6.36
N ASN A 487 -7.48 -27.87 -7.27
CA ASN A 487 -6.71 -29.06 -6.98
C ASN A 487 -5.19 -28.83 -7.09
N ILE A 488 -4.74 -27.62 -7.47
CA ILE A 488 -3.31 -27.31 -7.54
C ILE A 488 -2.70 -27.53 -6.16
N HIS A 489 -3.26 -26.94 -5.11
CA HIS A 489 -2.78 -27.14 -3.75
C HIS A 489 -3.54 -28.28 -3.08
N ARG A 490 -2.87 -29.41 -2.87
CA ARG A 490 -3.43 -30.57 -2.16
C ARG A 490 -2.71 -30.77 -0.84
N TYR A 491 -3.48 -30.85 0.24
CA TYR A 491 -2.94 -31.28 1.52
C TYR A 491 -2.67 -32.80 1.49
N ASP A 492 -1.41 -33.19 1.65
CA ASP A 492 -1.02 -34.57 1.83
C ASP A 492 -1.12 -34.92 3.33
N HIS A 493 -2.15 -35.69 3.68
CA HIS A 493 -2.40 -36.12 5.07
C HIS A 493 -1.31 -37.05 5.64
N VAL A 494 -0.44 -37.62 4.80
CA VAL A 494 0.62 -38.54 5.23
C VAL A 494 1.91 -37.79 5.56
N SER A 495 2.24 -36.76 4.79
CA SER A 495 3.39 -35.90 5.08
C SER A 495 3.02 -34.62 5.84
N GLU A 496 1.73 -34.39 6.08
CA GLU A 496 1.18 -33.16 6.69
C GLU A 496 1.63 -31.87 5.97
N THR A 497 1.88 -31.96 4.66
CA THR A 497 2.36 -30.85 3.83
C THR A 497 1.39 -30.56 2.69
N VAL A 498 1.27 -29.28 2.32
CA VAL A 498 0.61 -28.89 1.07
C VAL A 498 1.56 -29.20 -0.08
N ARG A 499 1.12 -30.01 -1.03
CA ARG A 499 1.82 -30.33 -2.27
C ARG A 499 1.10 -29.73 -3.46
N VAL A 500 1.86 -29.35 -4.47
CA VAL A 500 1.31 -28.85 -5.74
C VAL A 500 1.12 -30.02 -6.73
N ASP A 501 -0.10 -30.22 -7.22
CA ASP A 501 -0.39 -31.17 -8.31
C ASP A 501 0.06 -30.56 -9.64
N ARG A 502 1.19 -31.03 -10.15
CA ARG A 502 1.81 -30.54 -11.40
C ARG A 502 0.93 -30.76 -12.63
N ASP A 503 0.24 -31.90 -12.70
CA ASP A 503 -0.62 -32.21 -13.84
C ASP A 503 -1.86 -31.30 -13.80
N ALA A 504 -2.38 -31.00 -12.61
CA ALA A 504 -3.44 -30.02 -12.44
C ALA A 504 -2.99 -28.59 -12.79
N LEU A 505 -1.79 -28.18 -12.37
CA LEU A 505 -1.22 -26.87 -12.71
C LEU A 505 -1.04 -26.70 -14.23
N VAL A 506 -0.37 -27.65 -14.88
CA VAL A 506 -0.13 -27.62 -16.34
C VAL A 506 -1.46 -27.69 -17.09
N GLY A 507 -2.37 -28.56 -16.67
CA GLY A 507 -3.70 -28.69 -17.27
C GLY A 507 -4.53 -27.42 -17.13
N ALA A 508 -4.49 -26.75 -15.98
CA ALA A 508 -5.22 -25.49 -15.76
C ALA A 508 -4.71 -24.37 -16.69
N TYR A 509 -3.40 -24.18 -16.79
CA TYR A 509 -2.82 -23.19 -17.71
C TYR A 509 -3.09 -23.49 -19.19
N ALA A 510 -3.04 -24.77 -19.59
CA ALA A 510 -3.38 -25.18 -20.96
C ALA A 510 -4.86 -24.90 -21.30
N LEU A 511 -5.78 -25.22 -20.38
CA LEU A 511 -7.20 -24.92 -20.54
C LEU A 511 -7.47 -23.42 -20.59
N ALA A 512 -6.80 -22.64 -19.73
CA ALA A 512 -6.91 -21.19 -19.73
C ALA A 512 -6.45 -20.58 -21.06
N GLN A 513 -5.29 -21.00 -21.58
CA GLN A 513 -4.78 -20.55 -22.87
C GLN A 513 -5.75 -20.90 -24.01
N GLN A 514 -6.29 -22.13 -24.02
CA GLN A 514 -7.27 -22.56 -25.01
C GLN A 514 -8.55 -21.72 -24.93
N ALA A 515 -9.10 -21.53 -23.73
CA ALA A 515 -10.31 -20.75 -23.52
C ALA A 515 -10.12 -19.28 -23.93
N SER A 516 -9.00 -18.64 -23.55
CA SER A 516 -8.71 -17.25 -23.92
C SER A 516 -8.48 -17.06 -25.43
N ARG A 517 -8.06 -18.10 -26.16
CA ARG A 517 -8.00 -18.05 -27.63
C ARG A 517 -9.40 -18.14 -28.25
N LEU A 518 -10.22 -19.08 -27.78
CA LEU A 518 -11.61 -19.25 -28.25
C LEU A 518 -12.48 -18.02 -27.97
N VAL A 519 -12.30 -17.36 -26.82
CA VAL A 519 -12.97 -16.08 -26.54
C VAL A 519 -12.64 -15.04 -27.63
N GLY A 520 -11.36 -14.89 -27.98
CA GLY A 520 -10.96 -13.92 -29.02
C GLY A 520 -11.48 -14.28 -30.41
N GLU A 521 -11.52 -15.57 -30.76
CA GLU A 521 -12.12 -16.05 -32.02
C GLU A 521 -13.63 -15.76 -32.06
N LEU A 522 -14.35 -16.02 -30.97
CA LEU A 522 -15.79 -15.81 -30.85
C LEU A 522 -16.16 -14.32 -30.87
N ASP A 523 -15.40 -13.47 -30.16
CA ASP A 523 -15.62 -12.03 -30.17
C ASP A 523 -15.38 -11.44 -31.57
N THR A 524 -14.34 -11.91 -32.27
CA THR A 524 -14.05 -11.48 -33.65
C THR A 524 -15.21 -11.84 -34.57
N ALA A 525 -15.72 -13.07 -34.50
CA ALA A 525 -16.85 -13.52 -35.31
C ALA A 525 -18.10 -12.68 -35.04
N PHE A 526 -18.42 -12.41 -33.76
CA PHE A 526 -19.56 -11.56 -33.40
C PHE A 526 -19.48 -10.16 -34.02
N PHE A 527 -18.31 -9.50 -33.92
CA PHE A 527 -18.13 -8.16 -34.48
C PHE A 527 -18.10 -8.16 -36.01
N ASP A 528 -17.52 -9.17 -36.65
CA ASP A 528 -17.51 -9.30 -38.11
C ASP A 528 -18.94 -9.51 -38.65
N ASP A 529 -19.73 -10.37 -38.01
CA ASP A 529 -21.15 -10.58 -38.37
C ASP A 529 -21.96 -9.30 -38.16
N LEU A 530 -21.72 -8.56 -37.07
CA LEU A 530 -22.35 -7.26 -36.83
C LEU A 530 -21.99 -6.26 -37.95
N LEU A 531 -20.72 -6.16 -38.34
CA LEU A 531 -20.26 -5.27 -39.42
C LEU A 531 -20.89 -5.59 -40.78
N LEU A 532 -21.22 -6.87 -41.05
CA LEU A 532 -21.92 -7.28 -42.28
C LEU A 532 -23.39 -6.88 -42.32
N THR A 533 -24.01 -6.61 -41.16
CA THR A 533 -25.46 -6.33 -41.05
C THR A 533 -25.79 -4.84 -40.99
N VAL A 534 -24.83 -3.99 -40.62
CA VAL A 534 -25.02 -2.54 -40.47
C VAL A 534 -24.55 -1.75 -41.70
N SER A 535 -25.01 -0.50 -41.83
CA SER A 535 -24.58 0.39 -42.92
C SER A 535 -23.10 0.77 -42.82
N GLU A 536 -22.46 1.05 -43.96
CA GLU A 536 -21.04 1.47 -44.03
C GLU A 536 -20.73 2.71 -43.17
N GLU A 537 -21.71 3.59 -42.96
CA GLU A 537 -21.58 4.80 -42.12
C GLU A 537 -21.35 4.47 -40.65
N LEU A 538 -21.91 3.36 -40.14
CA LEU A 538 -21.82 2.96 -38.73
C LEU A 538 -20.64 2.01 -38.44
N GLN A 539 -20.03 1.44 -39.48
CA GLN A 539 -18.91 0.51 -39.35
C GLN A 539 -17.68 1.10 -38.61
N PRO A 540 -17.28 2.37 -38.78
CA PRO A 540 -16.15 2.94 -38.04
C PRO A 540 -16.35 2.93 -36.53
N ASP A 541 -17.56 3.25 -36.06
CA ASP A 541 -17.87 3.25 -34.62
C ASP A 541 -17.88 1.83 -34.03
N ILE A 542 -18.41 0.85 -34.77
CA ILE A 542 -18.36 -0.58 -34.37
C ILE A 542 -16.90 -1.06 -34.32
N ARG A 543 -16.07 -0.72 -35.29
CA ARG A 543 -14.63 -1.07 -35.28
C ARG A 543 -13.90 -0.46 -34.09
N ARG A 544 -14.25 0.76 -33.69
CA ARG A 544 -13.73 1.38 -32.46
C ARG A 544 -14.12 0.59 -31.22
N HIS A 545 -15.37 0.16 -31.12
CA HIS A 545 -15.84 -0.69 -30.01
C HIS A 545 -15.19 -2.08 -30.02
N GLN A 546 -15.04 -2.71 -31.18
CA GLN A 546 -14.34 -3.98 -31.36
C GLN A 546 -12.88 -3.87 -30.89
N LEU A 547 -12.18 -2.81 -31.29
CA LEU A 547 -10.80 -2.56 -30.87
C LEU A 547 -10.70 -2.29 -29.37
N GLN A 548 -11.60 -1.48 -28.82
CA GLN A 548 -11.67 -1.24 -27.38
C GLN A 548 -11.82 -2.55 -26.62
N HIS A 549 -12.81 -3.36 -26.97
CA HIS A 549 -13.07 -4.65 -26.32
C HIS A 549 -11.88 -5.60 -26.46
N SER A 550 -11.31 -5.71 -27.66
CA SER A 550 -10.15 -6.57 -27.91
C SER A 550 -8.93 -6.15 -27.07
N LEU A 551 -8.68 -4.85 -26.93
CA LEU A 551 -7.62 -4.34 -26.08
C LEU A 551 -7.90 -4.61 -24.59
N ASP A 552 -9.14 -4.46 -24.12
CA ASP A 552 -9.51 -4.77 -22.72
C ASP A 552 -9.21 -6.23 -22.35
N LEU A 553 -9.42 -7.16 -23.28
CA LEU A 553 -9.12 -8.58 -23.09
C LEU A 553 -7.61 -8.85 -23.05
N LEU A 554 -6.86 -8.23 -23.96
CA LEU A 554 -5.45 -8.54 -24.15
C LEU A 554 -4.56 -7.82 -23.13
N ILE A 555 -4.92 -6.59 -22.74
CA ILE A 555 -4.18 -5.81 -21.75
C ILE A 555 -4.11 -6.55 -20.40
N ARG A 556 -5.23 -7.12 -19.93
CA ARG A 556 -5.35 -7.84 -18.64
C ARG A 556 -4.33 -8.97 -18.45
N GLY A 557 -3.81 -9.54 -19.53
CA GLY A 557 -2.80 -10.61 -19.47
C GLY A 557 -1.44 -10.23 -20.05
N SER A 558 -1.23 -8.97 -20.44
CA SER A 558 0.00 -8.51 -21.13
C SER A 558 0.98 -7.76 -20.22
N ASP A 559 0.64 -7.57 -18.94
CA ASP A 559 1.50 -6.86 -18.01
C ASP A 559 2.82 -7.62 -17.75
N PRO A 560 3.96 -6.93 -17.65
CA PRO A 560 5.25 -7.59 -17.46
C PRO A 560 5.34 -8.31 -16.09
N ILE A 561 5.83 -9.56 -16.11
CA ILE A 561 6.00 -10.41 -14.90
C ILE A 561 7.19 -9.95 -14.06
N PHE A 562 8.29 -9.64 -14.75
CA PHE A 562 9.59 -9.38 -14.14
C PHE A 562 9.90 -7.89 -14.05
N SER A 563 8.89 -7.04 -13.91
CA SER A 563 9.13 -5.67 -13.46
C SER A 563 9.12 -5.68 -11.93
N PRO A 564 10.27 -5.56 -11.27
CA PRO A 564 10.37 -5.89 -9.85
C PRO A 564 9.82 -4.78 -8.96
N ARG A 565 9.56 -3.58 -9.49
CA ARG A 565 9.21 -2.39 -8.71
C ARG A 565 8.41 -1.38 -9.53
N ARG A 566 7.48 -1.85 -10.38
CA ARG A 566 6.39 -0.99 -10.89
C ARG A 566 5.45 -0.70 -9.72
N VAL A 567 5.86 0.22 -8.87
CA VAL A 567 4.90 1.08 -8.21
C VAL A 567 4.26 1.88 -9.36
N ALA A 568 2.94 2.01 -9.40
CA ALA A 568 2.21 2.97 -10.21
C ALA A 568 1.89 2.75 -11.71
N TYR A 569 2.59 1.98 -12.55
CA TYR A 569 2.26 1.95 -13.99
C TYR A 569 1.15 0.96 -14.35
N ALA A 570 0.00 1.47 -14.80
CA ALA A 570 -1.05 0.70 -15.45
C ALA A 570 -0.96 0.86 -16.97
N THR A 571 -1.39 -0.16 -17.71
CA THR A 571 -1.54 -0.08 -19.18
C THR A 571 -3.00 0.24 -19.49
N PRO A 572 -3.45 1.52 -19.52
CA PRO A 572 -4.85 1.85 -19.71
C PRO A 572 -5.27 1.58 -21.14
N ASN A 573 -6.53 1.22 -21.36
CA ASN A 573 -7.07 1.11 -22.71
C ASN A 573 -7.20 2.49 -23.37
N VAL A 574 -6.41 2.72 -24.41
CA VAL A 574 -6.34 3.97 -25.16
C VAL A 574 -7.68 4.36 -25.80
N MET A 575 -8.49 3.36 -26.16
CA MET A 575 -9.81 3.60 -26.75
C MET A 575 -10.82 4.11 -25.73
N ILE A 576 -10.71 3.70 -24.46
CA ILE A 576 -11.53 4.25 -23.38
C ILE A 576 -11.22 5.74 -23.19
N GLN A 577 -9.94 6.12 -23.22
CA GLN A 577 -9.55 7.53 -23.06
C GLN A 577 -9.99 8.37 -24.27
N LEU A 578 -9.87 7.84 -25.48
CA LEU A 578 -10.40 8.48 -26.69
C LEU A 578 -11.92 8.67 -26.62
N GLY A 579 -12.66 7.67 -26.12
CA GLY A 579 -14.12 7.70 -26.01
C GLY A 579 -14.68 8.77 -25.07
N ARG A 580 -13.83 9.39 -24.22
CA ARG A 580 -14.21 10.51 -23.35
C ARG A 580 -14.22 11.86 -24.07
N LEU A 581 -13.65 11.93 -25.27
CA LEU A 581 -13.51 13.16 -26.04
C LEU A 581 -14.68 13.36 -27.01
N GLN A 582 -15.02 14.62 -27.24
CA GLN A 582 -15.93 15.00 -28.32
C GLN A 582 -15.11 15.33 -29.57
N LEU A 583 -15.08 14.38 -30.50
CA LEU A 583 -14.30 14.51 -31.74
C LEU A 583 -15.14 15.14 -32.86
N ALA A 584 -14.59 16.17 -33.51
CA ALA A 584 -15.13 16.71 -34.75
C ALA A 584 -14.98 15.71 -35.91
N ASN A 585 -15.79 15.82 -36.96
CA ASN A 585 -15.77 14.87 -38.08
C ASN A 585 -14.38 14.74 -38.73
N GLU A 586 -13.63 15.84 -38.87
CA GLU A 586 -12.28 15.83 -39.44
C GLU A 586 -11.26 15.12 -38.54
N GLU A 587 -11.38 15.25 -37.21
CA GLU A 587 -10.59 14.48 -36.25
C GLU A 587 -10.96 12.99 -36.32
N ARG A 588 -12.27 12.67 -36.35
CA ARG A 588 -12.76 11.28 -36.45
C ARG A 588 -12.17 10.56 -37.66
N VAL A 589 -12.19 11.18 -38.84
CA VAL A 589 -11.62 10.59 -40.07
C VAL A 589 -10.11 10.34 -39.93
N ARG A 590 -9.36 11.28 -39.34
CA ARG A 590 -7.91 11.12 -39.10
C ARG A 590 -7.61 9.99 -38.12
N VAL A 591 -8.42 9.86 -37.06
CA VAL A 591 -8.32 8.80 -36.06
C VAL A 591 -8.66 7.46 -36.68
N ASP A 592 -9.81 7.34 -37.36
CA ASP A 592 -10.27 6.07 -37.96
C ASP A 592 -9.27 5.53 -39.00
N ALA A 593 -8.63 6.41 -39.77
CA ALA A 593 -7.55 6.02 -40.68
C ALA A 593 -6.34 5.39 -39.96
N LEU A 594 -5.94 5.94 -38.80
CA LEU A 594 -4.87 5.37 -37.96
C LEU A 594 -5.28 4.02 -37.38
N LEU A 595 -6.52 3.88 -36.91
CA LEU A 595 -7.02 2.62 -36.37
C LEU A 595 -6.98 1.52 -37.43
N GLN A 596 -7.43 1.82 -38.66
CA GLN A 596 -7.42 0.87 -39.77
C GLN A 596 -6.01 0.39 -40.14
N SER A 597 -5.00 1.27 -40.08
CA SER A 597 -3.63 0.90 -40.46
C SER A 597 -2.86 0.15 -39.38
N ASN A 598 -3.22 0.28 -38.10
CA ASN A 598 -2.39 -0.18 -36.99
C ASN A 598 -3.05 -1.24 -36.10
N ALA A 599 -4.39 -1.33 -36.05
CA ALA A 599 -5.10 -2.17 -35.09
C ALA A 599 -4.73 -3.66 -35.17
N THR A 600 -4.62 -4.23 -36.36
CA THR A 600 -4.34 -5.66 -36.54
C THR A 600 -2.96 -6.05 -36.00
N GLU A 601 -1.92 -5.26 -36.31
CA GLU A 601 -0.57 -5.53 -35.81
C GLU A 601 -0.49 -5.34 -34.29
N LEU A 602 -1.16 -4.30 -33.78
CA LEU A 602 -1.23 -4.02 -32.35
C LEU A 602 -1.86 -5.18 -31.57
N LEU A 603 -3.02 -5.67 -32.01
CA LEU A 603 -3.70 -6.81 -31.38
C LEU A 603 -2.89 -8.11 -31.47
N ALA A 604 -2.18 -8.34 -32.58
CA ALA A 604 -1.30 -9.50 -32.72
C ALA A 604 -0.08 -9.46 -31.80
N LEU A 605 0.49 -8.27 -31.53
CA LEU A 605 1.55 -8.08 -30.53
C LEU A 605 1.02 -8.31 -29.12
N ALA A 606 -0.15 -7.77 -28.79
CA ALA A 606 -0.78 -7.94 -27.47
C ALA A 606 -1.10 -9.42 -27.18
N ALA A 607 -1.65 -10.15 -28.16
CA ALA A 607 -1.93 -11.58 -28.05
C ALA A 607 -0.65 -12.39 -27.80
N ARG A 608 0.44 -12.08 -28.51
CA ARG A 608 1.75 -12.72 -28.28
C ARG A 608 2.29 -12.42 -26.88
N ALA A 609 2.19 -11.18 -26.41
CA ALA A 609 2.63 -10.81 -25.07
C ALA A 609 1.84 -11.55 -23.97
N ARG A 610 0.53 -11.70 -24.14
CA ARG A 610 -0.33 -12.50 -23.25
C ARG A 610 0.03 -13.98 -23.26
N ASP A 611 0.25 -14.57 -24.43
CA ASP A 611 0.62 -15.99 -24.53
C ASP A 611 1.98 -16.27 -23.88
N VAL A 612 2.92 -15.33 -24.01
CA VAL A 612 4.21 -15.34 -23.31
C VAL A 612 4.05 -15.22 -21.78
N ARG A 613 3.10 -14.40 -21.30
CA ARG A 613 2.78 -14.26 -19.87
C ARG A 613 2.33 -15.61 -19.28
N PHE A 614 1.41 -16.30 -19.96
CA PHE A 614 0.94 -17.63 -19.53
C PHE A 614 2.12 -18.60 -19.30
N ASP A 615 3.05 -18.65 -20.25
CA ASP A 615 4.21 -19.54 -20.16
C ASP A 615 5.15 -19.16 -19.02
N CYS A 616 5.37 -17.87 -18.80
CA CYS A 616 6.24 -17.40 -17.73
C CYS A 616 5.65 -17.68 -16.33
N GLU A 617 4.36 -17.43 -16.11
CA GLU A 617 3.72 -17.72 -14.82
C GLU A 617 3.75 -19.22 -14.51
N ARG A 618 3.40 -20.05 -15.51
CA ARG A 618 3.53 -21.51 -15.39
C ARG A 618 4.94 -21.91 -14.95
N ARG A 619 5.98 -21.36 -15.59
CA ARG A 619 7.39 -21.67 -15.26
C ARG A 619 7.82 -21.17 -13.88
N ILE A 620 7.31 -20.03 -13.42
CA ILE A 620 7.55 -19.55 -12.05
C ILE A 620 6.91 -20.50 -11.03
N HIS A 621 5.65 -20.90 -11.24
CA HIS A 621 4.99 -21.85 -10.35
C HIS A 621 5.72 -23.20 -10.30
N GLU A 622 6.15 -23.72 -11.46
CA GLU A 622 6.97 -24.94 -11.54
C GLU A 622 8.29 -24.81 -10.75
N LEU A 623 8.94 -23.65 -10.81
CA LEU A 623 10.15 -23.39 -10.03
C LEU A 623 9.86 -23.33 -8.53
N ASN A 624 8.85 -22.56 -8.12
CA ASN A 624 8.50 -22.36 -6.72
C ASN A 624 8.22 -23.72 -6.05
N GLN A 625 7.42 -24.57 -6.71
CA GLN A 625 7.17 -25.94 -6.27
C GLN A 625 8.47 -26.75 -6.13
N ARG A 626 9.26 -26.84 -7.21
CA ARG A 626 10.50 -27.65 -7.21
C ARG A 626 11.42 -27.25 -6.07
N MET A 627 11.45 -25.96 -5.73
CA MET A 627 12.31 -25.44 -4.68
C MET A 627 11.69 -25.60 -3.29
N GLU A 628 10.37 -25.49 -3.15
CA GLU A 628 9.65 -25.82 -1.92
C GLU A 628 9.84 -27.30 -1.54
N GLU A 629 9.74 -28.22 -2.50
CA GLU A 629 10.02 -29.66 -2.30
C GLU A 629 11.46 -29.88 -1.81
N ARG A 630 12.42 -29.24 -2.47
CA ARG A 630 13.85 -29.35 -2.11
C ARG A 630 14.20 -28.65 -0.80
N LEU A 631 13.45 -27.64 -0.40
CA LEU A 631 13.60 -26.99 0.91
C LEU A 631 13.02 -27.88 2.01
N SER A 632 11.86 -28.49 1.75
CA SER A 632 11.18 -29.39 2.68
C SER A 632 11.96 -30.69 2.94
N ASP A 633 12.62 -31.25 1.93
CA ASP A 633 13.44 -32.45 2.07
C ASP A 633 14.89 -32.18 2.51
N GLY A 634 15.26 -30.90 2.70
CA GLY A 634 16.59 -30.46 3.10
C GLY A 634 17.67 -30.55 2.02
N SER A 635 17.31 -30.85 0.76
CA SER A 635 18.25 -30.94 -0.39
C SER A 635 18.55 -29.60 -1.08
N ALA A 636 17.96 -28.51 -0.59
CA ALA A 636 18.23 -27.14 -1.00
C ALA A 636 18.15 -26.17 0.19
N THR A 637 18.80 -25.03 0.03
CA THR A 637 18.72 -23.88 0.93
C THR A 637 17.92 -22.75 0.29
N SER A 638 17.53 -21.75 1.08
CA SER A 638 16.91 -20.52 0.57
C SER A 638 17.81 -19.79 -0.45
N ALA A 639 19.14 -19.95 -0.33
CA ALA A 639 20.09 -19.44 -1.30
C ALA A 639 19.99 -20.16 -2.65
N ASP A 640 19.77 -21.48 -2.66
CA ASP A 640 19.56 -22.25 -3.89
C ASP A 640 18.25 -21.85 -4.59
N TYR A 641 17.20 -21.54 -3.82
CA TYR A 641 15.96 -20.98 -4.34
C TYR A 641 16.21 -19.63 -5.02
N GLY A 642 16.89 -18.71 -4.33
CA GLY A 642 17.27 -17.42 -4.88
C GLY A 642 18.12 -17.53 -6.16
N MET A 643 19.03 -18.51 -6.25
CA MET A 643 19.83 -18.75 -7.46
C MET A 643 18.99 -19.31 -8.62
N ALA A 644 18.13 -20.29 -8.35
CA ALA A 644 17.28 -20.89 -9.36
C ALA A 644 16.23 -19.91 -9.89
N TYR A 645 15.69 -19.06 -9.01
CA TYR A 645 14.79 -17.96 -9.38
C TYR A 645 15.48 -16.92 -10.25
N ARG A 646 16.71 -16.51 -9.90
CA ARG A 646 17.50 -15.60 -10.75
C ARG A 646 17.81 -16.19 -12.11
N ALA A 647 18.26 -17.44 -12.18
CA ALA A 647 18.56 -18.09 -13.45
C ALA A 647 17.32 -18.19 -14.36
N LEU A 648 16.17 -18.53 -13.77
CA LEU A 648 14.91 -18.51 -14.50
C LEU A 648 14.56 -17.08 -14.93
N SER A 649 14.62 -16.10 -14.03
CA SER A 649 14.37 -14.69 -14.36
C SER A 649 15.24 -14.17 -15.50
N ASP A 650 16.54 -14.47 -15.53
CA ASP A 650 17.46 -14.09 -16.61
C ASP A 650 17.05 -14.73 -17.95
N GLU A 651 16.70 -16.01 -17.94
CA GLU A 651 16.24 -16.73 -19.12
C GLU A 651 14.92 -16.17 -19.65
N LEU A 652 13.97 -15.91 -18.73
CA LEU A 652 12.67 -15.36 -19.05
C LEU A 652 12.81 -13.92 -19.57
N LEU A 653 13.67 -13.10 -18.99
CA LEU A 653 13.96 -11.74 -19.50
C LEU A 653 14.58 -11.77 -20.90
N ALA A 654 15.55 -12.67 -21.15
CA ALA A 654 16.20 -12.77 -22.47
C ALA A 654 15.24 -13.24 -23.57
N THR A 655 14.31 -14.15 -23.24
CA THR A 655 13.40 -14.76 -24.21
C THR A 655 12.11 -13.96 -24.38
N TYR A 656 11.55 -13.47 -23.28
CA TYR A 656 10.21 -12.89 -23.20
C TYR A 656 10.22 -11.37 -23.03
N GLY A 657 11.33 -10.81 -22.54
CA GLY A 657 11.52 -9.37 -22.43
C GLY A 657 11.43 -8.67 -23.78
N THR A 658 11.92 -9.29 -24.86
CA THR A 658 11.80 -8.74 -26.22
C THR A 658 10.35 -8.58 -26.67
N THR A 659 9.51 -9.62 -26.49
CA THR A 659 8.09 -9.57 -26.88
C THR A 659 7.30 -8.54 -26.06
N SER A 660 7.58 -8.45 -24.75
CA SER A 660 6.95 -7.44 -23.88
C SER A 660 7.41 -6.02 -24.21
N VAL A 661 8.68 -5.82 -24.56
CA VAL A 661 9.23 -4.53 -25.04
C VAL A 661 8.59 -4.13 -26.36
N ASP A 662 8.51 -5.05 -27.33
CA ASP A 662 7.89 -4.79 -28.63
C ASP A 662 6.42 -4.37 -28.49
N TRP A 663 5.65 -5.08 -27.65
CA TRP A 663 4.27 -4.72 -27.32
C TRP A 663 4.19 -3.33 -26.69
N THR A 664 4.96 -3.08 -25.62
CA THR A 664 4.91 -1.81 -24.88
C THR A 664 5.31 -0.63 -25.77
N GLN A 665 6.33 -0.80 -26.61
CA GLN A 665 6.78 0.23 -27.55
C GLN A 665 5.75 0.48 -28.64
N ALA A 666 5.16 -0.56 -29.23
CA ALA A 666 4.11 -0.42 -30.23
C ALA A 666 2.86 0.27 -29.65
N TYR A 667 2.46 -0.11 -28.44
CA TYR A 667 1.32 0.47 -27.74
C TYR A 667 1.54 1.95 -27.39
N GLY A 668 2.72 2.28 -26.84
CA GLY A 668 3.10 3.67 -26.57
C GLY A 668 3.17 4.53 -27.84
N SER A 669 3.74 3.99 -28.92
CA SER A 669 3.81 4.67 -30.23
C SER A 669 2.41 4.90 -30.82
N PHE A 670 1.51 3.94 -30.65
CA PHE A 670 0.12 4.07 -31.08
C PHE A 670 -0.62 5.16 -30.31
N ALA A 671 -0.49 5.20 -28.98
CA ALA A 671 -1.10 6.25 -28.15
C ALA A 671 -0.55 7.65 -28.51
N GLN A 672 0.75 7.75 -28.76
CA GLN A 672 1.36 9.01 -29.21
C GLN A 672 0.82 9.44 -30.58
N ALA A 673 0.82 8.53 -31.57
CA ALA A 673 0.31 8.82 -32.91
C ALA A 673 -1.17 9.22 -32.89
N LEU A 674 -1.97 8.61 -32.01
CA LEU A 674 -3.37 8.98 -31.78
C LEU A 674 -3.47 10.42 -31.26
N SER A 675 -2.68 10.79 -30.26
CA SER A 675 -2.67 12.16 -29.70
C SER A 675 -2.31 13.22 -30.75
N GLU A 676 -1.46 12.89 -31.72
CA GLU A 676 -1.05 13.79 -32.80
C GLU A 676 -2.14 13.98 -33.88
N ARG A 677 -3.20 13.16 -33.87
CA ARG A 677 -4.38 13.33 -34.76
C ARG A 677 -5.50 14.16 -34.14
N LEU A 678 -5.39 14.48 -32.86
CA LEU A 678 -6.33 15.34 -32.14
C LEU A 678 -5.94 16.81 -32.28
N ASP A 679 -6.95 17.67 -32.29
CA ASP A 679 -6.77 19.12 -32.21
C ASP A 679 -6.31 19.53 -30.81
N VAL A 680 -5.75 20.73 -30.67
CA VAL A 680 -5.01 21.16 -29.46
C VAL A 680 -5.77 20.89 -28.15
N GLY A 681 -7.06 21.28 -28.08
CA GLY A 681 -7.86 21.08 -26.88
C GLY A 681 -8.12 19.61 -26.55
N ASN A 682 -8.49 18.79 -27.55
CA ASN A 682 -8.70 17.36 -27.38
C ASN A 682 -7.39 16.61 -27.08
N ARG A 683 -6.27 17.05 -27.66
CA ARG A 683 -4.94 16.50 -27.39
C ARG A 683 -4.52 16.73 -25.96
N GLU A 684 -4.69 17.94 -25.42
CA GLU A 684 -4.35 18.24 -24.03
C GLU A 684 -5.23 17.44 -23.05
N ALA A 685 -6.53 17.35 -23.32
CA ALA A 685 -7.45 16.54 -22.53
C ALA A 685 -7.08 15.04 -22.58
N PHE A 686 -6.81 14.51 -23.77
CA PHE A 686 -6.39 13.12 -23.96
C PHE A 686 -5.11 12.80 -23.19
N LEU A 687 -4.07 13.63 -23.32
CA LEU A 687 -2.79 13.39 -22.66
C LEU A 687 -2.91 13.45 -21.14
N ARG A 688 -3.73 14.35 -20.60
CA ARG A 688 -4.00 14.41 -19.16
C ARG A 688 -4.71 13.13 -18.69
N ASP A 689 -5.79 12.74 -19.35
CA ASP A 689 -6.56 11.55 -18.99
C ASP A 689 -5.74 10.26 -19.15
N TRP A 690 -4.91 10.20 -20.20
CA TRP A 690 -3.95 9.13 -20.43
C TRP A 690 -2.91 9.03 -19.30
N LEU A 691 -2.28 10.14 -18.92
CA LEU A 691 -1.31 10.17 -17.83
C LEU A 691 -1.93 9.73 -16.50
N GLN A 692 -3.15 10.20 -16.22
CA GLN A 692 -3.88 9.80 -15.02
C GLN A 692 -4.18 8.29 -15.00
N ALA A 693 -4.60 7.75 -16.14
CA ALA A 693 -4.95 6.34 -16.26
C ALA A 693 -3.70 5.43 -16.32
N SER A 694 -2.55 5.90 -16.82
CA SER A 694 -1.32 5.11 -16.91
C SER A 694 -0.45 5.18 -15.66
N HIS A 695 -0.61 6.21 -14.82
CA HIS A 695 0.12 6.35 -13.55
C HIS A 695 -0.84 6.48 -12.36
N PRO A 696 -1.78 5.54 -12.13
CA PRO A 696 -2.76 5.66 -11.07
C PRO A 696 -2.14 5.89 -9.69
N ALA A 697 -0.97 5.33 -9.34
CA ALA A 697 -0.39 5.64 -8.02
C ALA A 697 0.27 7.02 -7.93
N VAL A 698 0.58 7.66 -9.06
CA VAL A 698 0.89 9.10 -9.07
C VAL A 698 -0.40 9.87 -8.81
N PHE A 699 -1.49 9.60 -9.52
CA PHE A 699 -2.69 10.43 -9.43
C PHE A 699 -3.66 10.05 -8.30
N ARG A 700 -3.50 8.89 -7.66
CA ARG A 700 -4.24 8.46 -6.47
C ARG A 700 -3.66 9.20 -5.27
N GLN A 701 -4.47 10.08 -4.69
CA GLN A 701 -4.03 10.93 -3.58
C GLN A 701 -4.72 10.54 -2.30
N ALA A 702 -3.99 10.63 -1.20
CA ALA A 702 -4.61 10.63 0.12
C ALA A 702 -5.39 11.94 0.37
N VAL A 703 -5.01 13.04 -0.30
CA VAL A 703 -5.62 14.37 -0.16
C VAL A 703 -5.68 15.08 -1.52
N ASP A 704 -6.89 15.22 -2.09
CA ASP A 704 -7.15 15.98 -3.31
C ASP A 704 -8.08 17.17 -3.03
N ALA A 705 -7.66 18.38 -3.41
CA ALA A 705 -8.44 19.60 -3.21
C ALA A 705 -9.46 19.86 -4.32
N ARG A 706 -9.30 19.24 -5.49
CA ARG A 706 -10.13 19.50 -6.67
C ARG A 706 -11.61 19.16 -6.43
N PRO A 707 -11.99 17.99 -5.88
CA PRO A 707 -13.39 17.68 -5.63
C PRO A 707 -14.06 18.73 -4.73
N ALA A 708 -13.34 19.20 -3.70
CA ALA A 708 -13.85 20.24 -2.79
C ALA A 708 -14.07 21.58 -3.50
N LEU A 709 -13.12 22.02 -4.33
CA LEU A 709 -13.24 23.26 -5.11
C LEU A 709 -14.40 23.21 -6.12
N VAL A 710 -14.52 22.11 -6.87
CA VAL A 710 -15.60 21.91 -7.85
C VAL A 710 -16.96 21.88 -7.16
N THR A 711 -17.10 21.06 -6.10
CA THR A 711 -18.35 20.99 -5.31
C THR A 711 -18.73 22.35 -4.72
N SER A 712 -17.74 23.15 -4.28
CA SER A 712 -18.01 24.49 -3.74
C SER A 712 -18.64 25.40 -4.78
N LEU A 713 -18.16 25.38 -6.03
CA LEU A 713 -18.67 26.22 -7.12
C LEU A 713 -20.11 25.87 -7.53
N GLU A 714 -20.62 24.71 -7.11
CA GLU A 714 -22.02 24.30 -7.32
C GLU A 714 -22.99 24.88 -6.28
N PHE A 715 -22.48 25.54 -5.23
CA PHE A 715 -23.33 26.13 -4.20
C PHE A 715 -24.05 27.39 -4.70
N GLU A 716 -25.38 27.36 -4.65
CA GLU A 716 -26.24 28.47 -5.07
C GLU A 716 -26.10 29.73 -4.19
N ASP A 717 -25.61 29.57 -2.97
CA ASP A 717 -25.51 30.63 -1.95
C ASP A 717 -24.11 31.28 -1.84
N LEU A 718 -23.21 31.05 -2.81
CA LEU A 718 -21.94 31.75 -2.86
C LEU A 718 -22.10 33.24 -3.23
N SER A 719 -21.32 34.09 -2.58
CA SER A 719 -21.15 35.48 -3.01
C SER A 719 -20.34 35.58 -4.30
N ALA A 720 -20.50 36.67 -5.06
CA ALA A 720 -19.73 36.90 -6.29
C ALA A 720 -18.21 36.90 -6.04
N GLU A 721 -17.78 37.43 -4.89
CA GLU A 721 -16.37 37.43 -4.47
C GLU A 721 -15.86 36.02 -4.15
N GLN A 722 -16.68 35.18 -3.52
CA GLN A 722 -16.34 33.78 -3.28
C GLN A 722 -16.22 33.01 -4.60
N ILE A 723 -17.14 33.21 -5.55
CA ILE A 723 -17.09 32.56 -6.87
C ILE A 723 -15.80 32.93 -7.60
N GLU A 724 -15.48 34.23 -7.69
CA GLU A 724 -14.26 34.71 -8.35
C GLU A 724 -13.00 34.12 -7.69
N THR A 725 -12.95 34.13 -6.37
CA THR A 725 -11.81 33.63 -5.60
C THR A 725 -11.63 32.12 -5.76
N ILE A 726 -12.69 31.33 -5.58
CA ILE A 726 -12.64 29.86 -5.70
C ILE A 726 -12.27 29.46 -7.13
N THR A 727 -12.80 30.16 -8.13
CA THR A 727 -12.45 29.92 -9.55
C THR A 727 -10.96 30.18 -9.81
N GLY A 728 -10.43 31.30 -9.32
CA GLY A 728 -9.00 31.60 -9.44
C GLY A 728 -8.12 30.56 -8.76
N VAL A 729 -8.49 30.15 -7.54
CA VAL A 729 -7.79 29.10 -6.78
C VAL A 729 -7.83 27.75 -7.50
N LEU A 730 -8.96 27.36 -8.08
CA LEU A 730 -9.09 26.13 -8.84
C LEU A 730 -8.15 26.11 -10.05
N VAL A 731 -8.11 27.21 -10.83
CA VAL A 731 -7.22 27.31 -12.01
C VAL A 731 -5.74 27.23 -11.61
N ASP A 732 -5.33 27.97 -10.57
CA ASP A 732 -3.95 27.93 -10.09
C ASP A 732 -3.56 26.56 -9.52
N TYR A 733 -4.50 25.91 -8.81
CA TYR A 733 -4.32 24.57 -8.27
C TYR A 733 -4.17 23.54 -9.39
N GLU A 734 -5.07 23.51 -10.38
CA GLU A 734 -5.02 22.55 -11.49
C GLU A 734 -3.69 22.67 -12.27
N ARG A 735 -3.18 23.90 -12.48
CA ARG A 735 -1.86 24.10 -13.08
C ARG A 735 -0.75 23.51 -12.21
N THR A 736 -0.68 23.92 -10.94
CA THR A 736 0.35 23.48 -9.99
C THR A 736 0.36 21.95 -9.84
N PHE A 737 -0.82 21.37 -9.69
CA PHE A 737 -1.03 19.94 -9.57
C PHE A 737 -0.56 19.18 -10.81
N THR A 738 -0.90 19.68 -12.00
CA THR A 738 -0.51 19.06 -13.27
C THR A 738 1.01 19.09 -13.42
N ASP A 739 1.65 20.21 -13.09
CA ASP A 739 3.11 20.35 -13.19
C ASP A 739 3.83 19.40 -12.22
N LEU A 740 3.41 19.35 -10.95
CA LEU A 740 3.96 18.42 -9.96
C LEU A 740 3.70 16.95 -10.32
N SER A 741 2.54 16.65 -10.90
CA SER A 741 2.20 15.27 -11.32
C SER A 741 3.00 14.84 -12.54
N ARG A 742 3.35 15.75 -13.46
CA ARG A 742 4.26 15.46 -14.59
C ARG A 742 5.66 15.15 -14.10
N GLU A 743 6.20 15.93 -13.16
CA GLU A 743 7.48 15.64 -12.53
C GLU A 743 7.48 14.25 -11.88
N LEU A 744 6.41 13.91 -11.15
CA LEU A 744 6.24 12.59 -10.56
C LEU A 744 6.21 11.47 -11.60
N VAL A 745 5.51 11.66 -12.72
CA VAL A 745 5.48 10.70 -13.83
C VAL A 745 6.88 10.52 -14.42
N GLU A 746 7.65 11.59 -14.62
CA GLU A 746 9.02 11.48 -15.13
C GLU A 746 9.92 10.68 -14.18
N ILE A 747 9.79 10.89 -12.88
CA ILE A 747 10.51 10.12 -11.87
C ILE A 747 10.04 8.66 -11.87
N ASP A 748 8.73 8.41 -11.94
CA ASP A 748 8.12 7.08 -11.98
C ASP A 748 8.58 6.26 -13.19
N LEU A 749 8.63 6.89 -14.37
CA LEU A 749 9.15 6.25 -15.59
C LEU A 749 10.63 5.87 -15.44
N ARG A 750 11.44 6.72 -14.82
CA ARG A 750 12.85 6.42 -14.53
C ARG A 750 12.97 5.30 -13.50
N LEU A 751 12.11 5.28 -12.48
CA LEU A 751 12.03 4.19 -11.50
C LEU A 751 11.65 2.86 -12.15
N GLY A 752 10.73 2.88 -13.11
CA GLY A 752 10.31 1.72 -13.88
C GLY A 752 11.40 1.13 -14.78
N ALA A 753 12.47 1.87 -15.06
CA ALA A 753 13.62 1.39 -15.84
C ALA A 753 14.55 0.45 -15.05
N PHE A 754 14.43 0.40 -13.72
CA PHE A 754 15.26 -0.46 -12.88
C PHE A 754 14.69 -1.89 -12.81
N GLY A 755 15.48 -2.86 -13.26
CA GLY A 755 15.13 -4.28 -13.28
C GLY A 755 15.48 -5.05 -12.00
N ALA A 756 15.23 -6.38 -11.99
CA ALA A 756 15.42 -7.24 -10.81
C ALA A 756 16.90 -7.40 -10.42
N HIS A 757 17.78 -6.98 -11.32
CA HIS A 757 19.21 -7.20 -11.29
C HIS A 757 19.95 -5.86 -11.45
N THR A 758 19.53 -4.83 -10.70
CA THR A 758 20.29 -3.58 -10.59
C THR A 758 21.67 -3.84 -10.00
N SER A 759 22.71 -3.32 -10.67
CA SER A 759 24.04 -3.17 -10.08
C SER A 759 23.99 -2.30 -8.82
N GLU A 760 25.07 -2.28 -8.04
CA GLU A 760 25.15 -1.44 -6.83
C GLU A 760 25.00 0.06 -7.18
N GLU A 761 25.63 0.51 -8.27
CA GLU A 761 25.50 1.88 -8.78
C GLU A 761 24.08 2.19 -9.26
N GLU A 762 23.42 1.26 -9.96
CA GLU A 762 22.02 1.43 -10.38
C GLU A 762 21.06 1.39 -9.19
N TYR A 763 21.34 0.58 -8.17
CA TYR A 763 20.55 0.57 -6.94
C TYR A 763 20.65 1.90 -6.19
N ASP A 764 21.82 2.53 -6.18
CA ASP A 764 22.00 3.88 -5.63
C ASP A 764 21.22 4.94 -6.40
N GLN A 765 21.25 4.89 -7.73
CA GLN A 765 20.45 5.78 -8.57
C GLN A 765 18.95 5.56 -8.35
N TRP A 766 18.50 4.31 -8.26
CA TRP A 766 17.12 3.96 -7.94
C TRP A 766 16.70 4.52 -6.57
N ARG A 767 17.56 4.40 -5.55
CA ARG A 767 17.31 4.97 -4.23
C ARG A 767 17.12 6.49 -4.32
N VAL A 768 18.01 7.20 -5.01
CA VAL A 768 17.89 8.65 -5.22
C VAL A 768 16.57 9.01 -5.94
N LEU A 769 16.13 8.21 -6.90
CA LEU A 769 14.87 8.45 -7.61
C LEU A 769 13.65 8.17 -6.74
N GLN A 770 13.66 7.12 -5.91
CA GLN A 770 12.59 6.85 -4.94
C GLN A 770 12.45 8.00 -3.95
N GLN A 771 13.58 8.57 -3.57
CA GLN A 771 13.65 9.73 -2.69
C GLN A 771 13.06 10.98 -3.35
N GLN A 772 13.41 11.25 -4.61
CA GLN A 772 12.81 12.34 -5.40
C GLN A 772 11.30 12.16 -5.55
N PHE A 773 10.85 10.92 -5.81
CA PHE A 773 9.43 10.59 -5.93
C PHE A 773 8.66 10.95 -4.65
N LYS A 774 9.15 10.53 -3.48
CA LYS A 774 8.51 10.84 -2.19
C LYS A 774 8.44 12.34 -1.91
N SER A 775 9.50 13.09 -2.22
CA SER A 775 9.52 14.55 -2.04
C SER A 775 8.50 15.24 -2.95
N ALA A 776 8.40 14.82 -4.21
CA ALA A 776 7.42 15.38 -5.13
C ALA A 776 5.96 15.03 -4.73
N VAL A 777 5.71 13.84 -4.18
CA VAL A 777 4.41 13.47 -3.58
C VAL A 777 4.09 14.40 -2.42
N PHE A 778 5.03 14.60 -1.49
CA PHE A 778 4.85 15.50 -0.36
C PHE A 778 4.49 16.92 -0.81
N ASN A 779 5.26 17.50 -1.73
CA ASN A 779 5.04 18.87 -2.21
C ASN A 779 3.65 19.04 -2.83
N ARG A 780 3.20 18.04 -3.58
CA ARG A 780 1.86 18.01 -4.17
C ARG A 780 0.76 17.90 -3.13
N ASP A 781 0.93 17.02 -2.14
CA ASP A 781 -0.04 16.87 -1.05
C ASP A 781 -0.09 18.14 -0.16
N GLN A 782 1.05 18.84 0.03
CA GLN A 782 1.09 20.16 0.67
C GLN A 782 0.31 21.21 -0.15
N ALA A 783 0.43 21.19 -1.49
CA ALA A 783 -0.34 22.08 -2.35
C ALA A 783 -1.86 21.83 -2.20
N SER A 784 -2.30 20.57 -2.21
CA SER A 784 -3.70 20.19 -1.95
C SER A 784 -4.16 20.68 -0.58
N MET A 785 -3.39 20.43 0.48
CA MET A 785 -3.73 20.87 1.85
C MET A 785 -3.82 22.39 1.97
N SER A 786 -2.89 23.14 1.36
CA SER A 786 -2.93 24.61 1.36
C SER A 786 -4.19 25.13 0.69
N VAL A 787 -4.61 24.51 -0.42
CA VAL A 787 -5.84 24.88 -1.13
C VAL A 787 -7.10 24.53 -0.32
N LEU A 788 -7.17 23.34 0.28
CA LEU A 788 -8.29 22.96 1.15
C LEU A 788 -8.42 23.92 2.35
N ARG A 789 -7.30 24.32 2.96
CA ARG A 789 -7.28 25.33 4.02
C ARG A 789 -7.78 26.69 3.53
N ARG A 790 -7.31 27.17 2.38
CA ARG A 790 -7.80 28.42 1.78
C ARG A 790 -9.31 28.37 1.52
N LEU A 791 -9.79 27.26 0.95
CA LEU A 791 -11.20 27.04 0.71
C LEU A 791 -12.01 27.06 2.00
N TYR A 792 -11.53 26.39 3.05
CA TYR A 792 -12.13 26.45 4.39
C TYR A 792 -12.29 27.89 4.87
N LEU A 793 -11.26 28.75 4.72
CA LEU A 793 -11.31 30.14 5.14
C LEU A 793 -12.34 30.99 4.36
N TYR A 794 -12.53 30.71 3.06
CA TYR A 794 -13.44 31.49 2.21
C TYR A 794 -14.92 31.13 2.37
N LEU A 795 -15.24 29.90 2.77
CA LEU A 795 -16.61 29.43 2.93
C LEU A 795 -17.17 29.78 4.32
N THR A 796 -18.49 29.95 4.43
CA THR A 796 -19.17 30.07 5.74
C THR A 796 -19.25 28.71 6.46
N PRO A 797 -19.50 28.65 7.79
CA PRO A 797 -19.69 27.38 8.50
C PRO A 797 -20.73 26.44 7.85
N GLU A 798 -21.86 26.99 7.38
CA GLU A 798 -22.94 26.25 6.72
C GLU A 798 -22.53 25.72 5.32
N GLN A 799 -21.67 26.48 4.62
CA GLN A 799 -21.08 26.04 3.36
C GLN A 799 -20.04 24.94 3.59
N ARG A 800 -19.18 25.06 4.60
CA ARG A 800 -18.14 24.07 4.94
C ARG A 800 -18.73 22.71 5.29
N ALA A 801 -19.83 22.68 6.05
CA ALA A 801 -20.49 21.44 6.48
C ALA A 801 -20.95 20.54 5.31
N ARG A 802 -21.22 21.15 4.15
CA ARG A 802 -21.62 20.46 2.91
C ARG A 802 -20.45 19.78 2.19
N ILE A 803 -19.19 20.03 2.57
CA ILE A 803 -18.01 19.49 1.90
C ILE A 803 -17.33 18.47 2.80
N PRO A 804 -17.41 17.15 2.51
CA PRO A 804 -16.82 16.11 3.34
C PRO A 804 -15.33 16.30 3.63
N ALA A 805 -14.54 16.69 2.61
CA ALA A 805 -13.11 16.96 2.74
C ALA A 805 -12.79 18.11 3.72
N LEU A 806 -13.75 19.01 3.98
CA LEU A 806 -13.60 20.11 4.93
C LEU A 806 -14.15 19.78 6.33
N ARG A 807 -14.83 18.64 6.51
CA ARG A 807 -15.32 18.19 7.83
C ARG A 807 -14.19 17.79 8.76
N GLY A 808 -13.10 17.25 8.21
CA GLY A 808 -11.86 17.06 8.95
C GLY A 808 -11.24 18.38 9.44
N PHE A 809 -11.70 19.53 8.93
CA PHE A 809 -11.30 20.85 9.39
C PHE A 809 -12.25 21.49 10.41
N ALA A 810 -13.29 20.77 10.84
CA ALA A 810 -14.37 21.31 11.65
C ALA A 810 -13.86 21.92 12.96
N LEU A 811 -14.29 23.17 13.16
CA LEU A 811 -14.36 23.81 14.47
C LEU A 811 -15.73 23.43 15.03
N ASP A 812 -15.76 22.60 16.06
CA ASP A 812 -16.95 22.50 16.91
C ASP A 812 -17.01 23.70 17.86
#